data_AF-A0A388PUD2-F1
#
_entry.id   AF-A0A388PUD2-F1
#
_cell.length_a   1.000
_cell.length_b   1.000
_cell.length_c   1.000
_cell.angle_alpha   90.00
_cell.angle_beta   90.00
_cell.angle_gamma   90.00
#
_symmetry.space_group_name_H-M   'P 1'
#
loop_
_entity.id
_entity.type
_entity.pdbx_description
1 polymer ?
#
loop_
_entity_poly.entity_id
_entity_poly.type
_entity_poly.pdbx_seq_one_letter_code
_entity_poly.pdbx_strand_id
1 'polypeptide(L)'
;MVKKSFKSYEDAKALIKNFQFKNRDEYFKWAASGQRPSGMPSNPYKEYKDNGFSWGDFLGTGKVANQNKIYRSYVEAKDYLKNLNLKYAQDYYAWFKTADRPQDFPSRPHHTYKLEWINWNDFLNSNKSRASTNKIYLSFIDAKKAIKKLNLEKRESFLIWVRSQNGMLNIPKHPQVVYKSDWKGWGDFLSSGKVANQSREFLSFEETKNFARTAKIKTKEEWFVWQKNNKRPLNIPANPSVTYKDQWSGWGDFLGTNTIAPQNKVFLSFEEARSYVRSKKFKTMEDFKIWASTNQRPPNIPAVPHRTYSKDWISYGDWIGHFTQWTKGALIGFIKSLYPILPSLEPSELYSILKNNNCLEAIDGLGEDSPLKKLVDATLHGENETLDRIFEDIKKLEEAKDDEVVNVESKTINEAEITQEIIPTEEDVQELPNLSSTQVLDNLDYIENILGISDSETAEFLINKGLGRIWNNVLRSKNPDDEINTLRNKKGSSYSNTLKERYFDQYDGAVSIPIPKGYSFKLEEKLINPSLMQRLISYRIKKERRIGNWSGTGAGKTLSAILASRVINAKLTIVIGLNNTILNEDTGWAGDIKNAFPDSNIMIKEKRGFKFSDTKPNFLLLNYETFQLPDSRKVVEEILDTHKVDMIVLDEVHSAKSKDEKESKRRILINHLLQKSSEINPDLCVLGMSATPVINSLDEAVSLIEMIRGEEFNELKTAPKLSNAFAIHQQLVIHGVRYIPNYSMELIKKKIEVVNNGIAENLKNVGKHKITDMESILLKAKLKSIIEVTKPGTIIYSYYVEGMVPMLVKAVQEAGFKVGVFNGDDKTGLELFKKGKVDVLIGSSALGTGVNGLQYVCNRLIIACLPWTSAAYEQLLGRIYRQGSKYKEVEVFIPQVVLDDNGVEWSWDKQRESRIQYKRTLADAAVDGAIPEANLVNPSLMLSEAKKTLDEWIARLESGKVYELKRKPLTVPLPLEEKNKAIHKYGDFSLMNQRFNTSKSSTMHERLVKDPEEFYLYHTLYREARETWTEIPYKVFSEQLNKRPDWIIGDFGCGEAELSKLIRNKVYSFDHVAINPSVIACDMANTGAKEETLDVAVFSLSLMGTNWQDYMKEAFRLLRNGGLLKIAETFSGWEENNYADLKKGITSAGFELLGEPRLSSKFVYIDAAKPL
;
A
#
# COMPACT_ATOMS: atom_id res chain seq x y z
N MET A 1 16.15 -2.27 -27.18
CA MET A 1 16.48 -1.35 -28.30
C MET A 1 17.75 -0.59 -27.94
N VAL A 2 18.83 -0.75 -28.70
CA VAL A 2 20.13 -0.11 -28.41
C VAL A 2 20.03 1.40 -28.66
N LYS A 3 20.18 2.22 -27.63
CA LYS A 3 20.33 3.68 -27.77
C LYS A 3 21.68 3.95 -28.43
N LYS A 4 21.68 4.49 -29.64
CA LYS A 4 22.90 4.94 -30.32
C LYS A 4 23.55 6.05 -29.48
N SER A 5 24.75 5.79 -28.97
CA SER A 5 25.57 6.80 -28.30
C SER A 5 26.07 7.80 -29.34
N PHE A 6 25.71 9.07 -29.18
CA PHE A 6 26.16 10.16 -30.04
C PHE A 6 27.36 10.88 -29.40
N LYS A 7 28.24 11.45 -30.22
CA LYS A 7 29.41 12.24 -29.79
C LYS A 7 28.94 13.40 -28.91
N SER A 8 29.81 13.92 -28.03
CA SER A 8 29.47 15.12 -27.26
C SER A 8 29.24 16.33 -28.19
N TYR A 9 28.52 17.35 -27.72
CA TYR A 9 28.22 18.53 -28.54
C TYR A 9 29.49 19.20 -29.10
N GLU A 10 30.54 19.34 -28.29
CA GLU A 10 31.80 19.94 -28.70
C GLU A 10 32.61 19.04 -29.64
N ASP A 11 32.61 17.72 -29.44
CA ASP A 11 33.31 16.78 -30.34
C ASP A 11 32.62 16.69 -31.71
N ALA A 12 31.29 16.68 -31.71
CA ALA A 12 30.49 16.70 -32.93
C ALA A 12 30.71 18.01 -33.70
N LYS A 13 30.77 19.15 -32.99
CA LYS A 13 31.05 20.48 -33.56
C LYS A 13 32.47 20.59 -34.11
N ALA A 14 33.48 20.11 -33.39
CA ALA A 14 34.87 20.10 -33.84
C ALA A 14 35.05 19.28 -35.13
N LEU A 15 34.40 18.11 -35.19
CA LEU A 15 34.44 17.25 -36.37
C LEU A 15 33.75 17.90 -37.58
N ILE A 16 32.60 18.54 -37.37
CA ILE A 16 31.84 19.19 -38.44
C ILE A 16 32.51 20.47 -38.96
N LYS A 17 33.27 21.17 -38.12
CA LYS A 17 34.05 22.35 -38.52
C LYS A 17 35.04 22.05 -39.65
N ASN A 18 35.55 20.81 -39.73
CA ASN A 18 36.47 20.37 -40.78
C ASN A 18 35.79 20.22 -42.16
N PHE A 19 34.48 20.03 -42.21
CA PHE A 19 33.72 19.87 -43.47
C PHE A 19 33.21 21.20 -44.05
N GLN A 20 33.34 22.31 -43.31
CA GLN A 20 33.00 23.67 -43.75
C GLN A 20 31.57 23.84 -44.35
N PHE A 21 30.57 23.14 -43.79
CA PHE A 21 29.19 23.27 -44.26
C PHE A 21 28.65 24.71 -44.08
N LYS A 22 28.02 25.25 -45.13
CA LYS A 22 27.58 26.66 -45.13
C LYS A 22 26.19 26.86 -44.53
N ASN A 23 25.38 25.81 -44.47
CA ASN A 23 24.00 25.84 -43.98
C ASN A 23 23.54 24.44 -43.53
N ARG A 24 22.39 24.39 -42.86
CA ARG A 24 21.82 23.14 -42.32
C ARG A 24 21.51 22.09 -43.40
N ASP A 25 21.14 22.52 -44.61
CA ASP A 25 20.68 21.62 -45.66
C ASP A 25 21.85 20.83 -46.25
N GLU A 26 23.04 21.43 -46.30
CA GLU A 26 24.30 20.75 -46.64
C GLU A 26 24.69 19.69 -45.61
N TYR A 27 24.55 19.98 -44.31
CA TYR A 27 24.77 19.00 -43.24
C TYR A 27 23.82 17.81 -43.38
N PHE A 28 22.53 18.02 -43.62
CA PHE A 28 21.56 16.92 -43.74
C PHE A 28 21.80 16.05 -44.97
N LYS A 29 22.19 16.65 -46.11
CA LYS A 29 22.56 15.91 -47.31
C LYS A 29 23.79 15.02 -47.08
N TRP A 30 24.80 15.54 -46.40
CA TRP A 30 25.97 14.76 -45.99
C TRP A 30 25.64 13.68 -44.95
N ALA A 31 24.79 14.00 -43.96
CA ALA A 31 24.36 13.05 -42.94
C ALA A 31 23.59 11.84 -43.52
N ALA A 32 22.94 12.04 -44.67
CA ALA A 32 22.18 11.04 -45.41
C ALA A 32 22.99 10.33 -46.52
N SER A 33 24.17 10.82 -46.91
CA SER A 33 24.97 10.29 -48.04
C SER A 33 25.77 9.02 -47.71
N GLY A 34 25.55 8.42 -46.54
CA GLY A 34 26.29 7.24 -46.06
C GLY A 34 27.70 7.54 -45.55
N GLN A 35 28.19 8.77 -45.72
CA GLN A 35 29.51 9.22 -45.26
C GLN A 35 29.52 9.76 -43.82
N ARG A 36 28.38 9.65 -43.12
CA ARG A 36 28.22 10.10 -41.73
C ARG A 36 28.92 9.12 -40.76
N PRO A 37 29.94 9.56 -40.00
CA PRO A 37 30.65 8.70 -39.06
C PRO A 37 29.76 8.18 -37.93
N SER A 38 30.13 7.02 -37.36
CA SER A 38 29.47 6.47 -36.17
C SER A 38 29.53 7.46 -35.00
N GLY A 39 28.39 7.65 -34.34
CA GLY A 39 28.23 8.63 -33.26
C GLY A 39 27.87 10.06 -33.70
N MET A 40 27.80 10.40 -34.99
CA MET A 40 27.21 11.69 -35.40
C MET A 40 25.69 11.60 -35.52
N PRO A 41 24.88 12.47 -34.90
CA PRO A 41 23.44 12.40 -35.00
C PRO A 41 22.94 12.85 -36.38
N SER A 42 21.91 12.16 -36.88
CA SER A 42 21.24 12.56 -38.12
C SER A 42 20.48 13.88 -37.95
N ASN A 43 20.06 14.20 -36.71
CA ASN A 43 19.46 15.47 -36.36
C ASN A 43 20.08 16.05 -35.06
N PRO A 44 21.16 16.84 -35.19
CA PRO A 44 21.93 17.34 -34.05
C PRO A 44 21.15 18.35 -33.17
N TYR A 45 20.17 19.07 -33.74
CA TYR A 45 19.32 19.98 -32.97
C TYR A 45 18.48 19.26 -31.90
N LYS A 46 18.01 18.04 -32.21
CA LYS A 46 17.19 17.26 -31.28
C LYS A 46 18.04 16.63 -30.18
N GLU A 47 19.26 16.23 -30.53
CA GLU A 47 20.15 15.50 -29.62
C GLU A 47 20.87 16.43 -28.64
N TYR A 48 21.31 17.60 -29.09
CA TYR A 48 22.12 18.52 -28.26
C TYR A 48 21.34 19.75 -27.78
N LYS A 49 20.00 19.67 -27.79
CA LYS A 49 19.11 20.82 -27.49
C LYS A 49 19.44 21.46 -26.13
N ASP A 50 19.73 20.64 -25.14
CA ASP A 50 19.97 21.06 -23.75
C ASP A 50 21.42 21.52 -23.53
N ASN A 51 22.30 21.39 -24.54
CA ASN A 51 23.68 21.88 -24.55
C ASN A 51 23.82 23.28 -25.20
N GLY A 52 22.73 24.05 -25.29
CA GLY A 52 22.76 25.40 -25.87
C GLY A 52 22.89 25.44 -27.40
N PHE A 53 22.51 24.36 -28.08
CA PHE A 53 22.70 24.17 -29.51
C PHE A 53 22.19 25.34 -30.37
N SER A 54 23.07 25.87 -31.23
CA SER A 54 22.68 26.69 -32.38
C SER A 54 23.37 26.21 -33.65
N TRP A 55 22.69 26.29 -34.80
CA TRP A 55 23.28 25.92 -36.08
C TRP A 55 24.49 26.77 -36.46
N GLY A 56 24.53 28.03 -35.99
CA GLY A 56 25.66 28.92 -36.24
C GLY A 56 26.93 28.47 -35.52
N ASP A 57 26.77 28.09 -34.26
CA ASP A 57 27.86 27.59 -33.41
C ASP A 57 28.28 26.18 -33.81
N PHE A 58 27.32 25.27 -34.01
CA PHE A 58 27.57 23.87 -34.37
C PHE A 58 28.27 23.69 -35.72
N LEU A 59 27.93 24.50 -36.73
CA LEU A 59 28.59 24.46 -38.03
C LEU A 59 29.84 25.33 -38.09
N GLY A 60 30.18 26.06 -37.02
CA GLY A 60 31.32 26.98 -36.98
C GLY A 60 31.19 28.17 -37.94
N THR A 61 29.97 28.51 -38.37
CA THR A 61 29.72 29.59 -39.37
C THR A 61 29.68 30.99 -38.75
N GLY A 62 29.78 31.09 -37.41
CA GLY A 62 29.79 32.37 -36.67
C GLY A 62 28.47 33.15 -36.69
N LYS A 63 27.37 32.55 -37.17
CA LYS A 63 26.07 33.22 -37.27
C LYS A 63 25.28 33.12 -35.96
N VAL A 64 25.21 34.21 -35.21
CA VAL A 64 24.37 34.32 -34.00
C VAL A 64 22.88 34.30 -34.36
N ALA A 65 22.09 33.51 -33.63
CA ALA A 65 20.62 33.49 -33.76
C ALA A 65 20.04 34.90 -33.52
N ASN A 66 19.05 35.33 -34.31
CA ASN A 66 18.56 36.71 -34.29
C ASN A 66 18.08 37.20 -32.90
N GLN A 67 17.62 36.28 -32.05
CA GLN A 67 17.16 36.56 -30.69
C GLN A 67 18.28 36.81 -29.68
N ASN A 68 19.53 36.44 -30.01
CA ASN A 68 20.71 36.58 -29.15
C ASN A 68 21.68 37.66 -29.65
N LYS A 69 21.26 38.48 -30.64
CA LYS A 69 22.04 39.62 -31.12
C LYS A 69 21.76 40.83 -30.22
N ILE A 70 22.80 41.33 -29.56
CA ILE A 70 22.74 42.57 -28.78
C ILE A 70 22.94 43.73 -29.76
N TYR A 71 21.92 44.56 -29.92
CA TYR A 71 21.96 45.74 -30.79
C TYR A 71 22.24 46.98 -29.95
N ARG A 72 22.97 47.95 -30.52
CA ARG A 72 23.17 49.25 -29.85
C ARG A 72 21.84 49.98 -29.63
N SER A 73 21.79 50.92 -28.70
CA SER A 73 20.55 51.62 -28.36
C SER A 73 20.04 52.50 -29.52
N TYR A 74 18.75 52.88 -29.49
CA TYR A 74 18.14 53.70 -30.54
C TYR A 74 18.84 55.04 -30.75
N VAL A 75 19.27 55.69 -29.66
CA VAL A 75 19.97 56.99 -29.69
C VAL A 75 21.37 56.85 -30.27
N GLU A 76 22.14 55.86 -29.83
CA GLU A 76 23.49 55.58 -30.34
C GLU A 76 23.47 55.15 -31.83
N ALA A 77 22.40 54.44 -32.24
CA ALA A 77 22.18 54.10 -33.63
C ALA A 77 21.94 55.35 -34.50
N LYS A 78 21.10 56.29 -34.04
CA LYS A 78 20.83 57.55 -34.74
C LYS A 78 22.09 58.42 -34.86
N ASP A 79 22.85 58.55 -33.78
CA ASP A 79 24.07 59.38 -33.77
C ASP A 79 25.14 58.83 -34.72
N TYR A 80 25.30 57.51 -34.77
CA TYR A 80 26.24 56.88 -35.68
C TYR A 80 25.82 57.05 -37.16
N LEU A 81 24.52 56.90 -37.46
CA LEU A 81 24.00 57.04 -38.83
C LEU A 81 24.02 58.50 -39.34
N LYS A 82 24.03 59.49 -38.44
CA LYS A 82 24.11 60.92 -38.76
C LYS A 82 25.33 61.25 -39.64
N ASN A 83 26.46 60.58 -39.41
CA ASN A 83 27.71 60.81 -40.14
C ASN A 83 27.75 60.10 -41.51
N LEU A 84 26.78 59.24 -41.82
CA LEU A 84 26.73 58.45 -43.06
C LEU A 84 25.83 59.05 -44.15
N ASN A 85 25.15 60.15 -43.83
CA ASN A 85 24.38 60.99 -44.76
C ASN A 85 23.30 60.21 -45.57
N LEU A 86 22.71 59.19 -44.97
CA LEU A 86 21.68 58.33 -45.57
C LEU A 86 20.32 59.04 -45.58
N LYS A 87 19.64 59.10 -46.73
CA LYS A 87 18.47 59.97 -46.90
C LYS A 87 17.14 59.22 -46.83
N TYR A 88 17.11 57.96 -47.27
CA TYR A 88 15.90 57.14 -47.33
C TYR A 88 16.11 55.73 -46.78
N ALA A 89 15.02 55.04 -46.47
CA ALA A 89 15.05 53.65 -45.99
C ALA A 89 15.83 52.72 -46.94
N GLN A 90 15.74 52.95 -48.25
CA GLN A 90 16.48 52.18 -49.26
C GLN A 90 17.99 52.36 -49.12
N ASP A 91 18.44 53.57 -48.77
CA ASP A 91 19.85 53.88 -48.55
C ASP A 91 20.36 53.16 -47.30
N TYR A 92 19.56 53.11 -46.24
CA TYR A 92 19.86 52.30 -45.06
C TYR A 92 19.99 50.81 -45.40
N TYR A 93 19.07 50.24 -46.18
CA TYR A 93 19.16 48.81 -46.55
C TYR A 93 20.31 48.51 -47.52
N ALA A 94 20.69 49.47 -48.37
CA ALA A 94 21.85 49.35 -49.23
C ALA A 94 23.15 49.41 -48.41
N TRP A 95 23.26 50.39 -47.51
CA TRP A 95 24.35 50.49 -46.54
C TRP A 95 24.43 49.26 -45.62
N PHE A 96 23.30 48.73 -45.16
CA PHE A 96 23.24 47.51 -44.35
C PHE A 96 23.84 46.27 -45.07
N LYS A 97 24.00 46.32 -46.38
CA LYS A 97 24.59 45.23 -47.15
C LYS A 97 26.09 45.42 -47.44
N THR A 98 26.69 46.54 -47.06
CA THR A 98 28.12 46.77 -47.24
C THR A 98 28.94 46.01 -46.19
N ALA A 99 30.17 45.66 -46.54
CA ALA A 99 31.05 44.84 -45.69
C ALA A 99 31.58 45.60 -44.46
N ASP A 100 31.66 46.94 -44.54
CA ASP A 100 32.30 47.80 -43.52
C ASP A 100 31.34 48.28 -42.42
N ARG A 101 30.13 47.70 -42.32
CA ARG A 101 29.17 48.12 -41.29
C ARG A 101 29.44 47.43 -39.94
N PRO A 102 29.19 48.13 -38.82
CA PRO A 102 29.18 47.49 -37.51
C PRO A 102 28.09 46.40 -37.41
N GLN A 103 28.42 45.29 -36.72
CA GLN A 103 27.57 44.10 -36.65
C GLN A 103 26.39 44.23 -35.67
N ASP A 104 26.40 45.26 -34.83
CA ASP A 104 25.43 45.60 -33.79
C ASP A 104 24.29 46.50 -34.28
N PHE A 105 24.17 46.71 -35.60
CA PHE A 105 22.99 47.33 -36.22
C PHE A 105 21.93 46.30 -36.65
N PRO A 106 20.64 46.55 -36.42
CA PRO A 106 19.58 45.66 -36.84
C PRO A 106 19.23 45.83 -38.33
N SER A 107 18.87 44.72 -38.98
CA SER A 107 18.46 44.73 -40.39
C SER A 107 17.12 45.42 -40.63
N ARG A 108 16.24 45.44 -39.62
CA ARG A 108 14.92 46.11 -39.65
C ARG A 108 14.74 46.94 -38.38
N PRO A 109 15.30 48.15 -38.33
CA PRO A 109 15.38 48.92 -37.09
C PRO A 109 14.00 49.30 -36.52
N HIS A 110 12.98 49.49 -37.37
CA HIS A 110 11.60 49.73 -36.96
C HIS A 110 10.91 48.58 -36.21
N HIS A 111 11.42 47.36 -36.34
CA HIS A 111 10.93 46.22 -35.55
C HIS A 111 11.74 46.03 -34.27
N THR A 112 13.03 46.36 -34.31
CA THR A 112 13.94 46.20 -33.16
C THR A 112 13.72 47.29 -32.12
N TYR A 113 13.61 48.56 -32.53
CA TYR A 113 13.39 49.70 -31.63
C TYR A 113 11.91 50.08 -31.53
N LYS A 114 11.02 49.08 -31.51
CA LYS A 114 9.58 49.27 -31.76
C LYS A 114 8.90 50.31 -30.85
N LEU A 115 9.34 50.42 -29.59
CA LEU A 115 8.78 51.36 -28.62
C LEU A 115 9.32 52.80 -28.78
N GLU A 116 10.48 52.95 -29.41
CA GLU A 116 11.20 54.22 -29.59
C GLU A 116 11.15 54.71 -31.05
N TRP A 117 10.62 53.88 -31.95
CA TRP A 117 10.59 54.13 -33.39
C TRP A 117 9.51 55.11 -33.81
N ILE A 118 9.90 56.26 -34.34
CA ILE A 118 8.97 57.29 -34.83
C ILE A 118 8.69 57.09 -36.33
N ASN A 119 9.68 57.32 -37.18
CA ASN A 119 9.63 57.05 -38.62
C ASN A 119 11.05 57.07 -39.22
N TRP A 120 11.17 56.77 -40.51
CA TRP A 120 12.47 56.72 -41.19
C TRP A 120 13.20 58.05 -41.27
N ASN A 121 12.47 59.17 -41.31
CA ASN A 121 13.06 60.50 -41.38
C ASN A 121 13.70 60.87 -40.04
N ASP A 122 13.04 60.53 -38.94
CA ASP A 122 13.58 60.70 -37.59
C ASP A 122 14.80 59.80 -37.36
N PHE A 123 14.74 58.53 -37.76
CA PHE A 123 15.83 57.57 -37.53
C PHE A 123 17.10 57.83 -38.37
N LEU A 124 16.94 58.39 -39.58
CA LEU A 124 18.06 58.73 -40.47
C LEU A 124 18.41 60.22 -40.46
N ASN A 125 17.69 61.01 -39.65
CA ASN A 125 17.83 62.46 -39.53
C ASN A 125 17.70 63.21 -40.88
N SER A 126 16.74 62.81 -41.72
CA SER A 126 16.56 63.36 -43.08
C SER A 126 15.27 64.19 -43.21
N ASN A 127 15.42 65.45 -43.62
CA ASN A 127 14.33 66.46 -43.61
C ASN A 127 13.69 66.72 -44.98
N LYS A 128 13.39 65.71 -45.81
CA LYS A 128 12.66 65.93 -47.09
C LYS A 128 11.70 64.80 -47.50
N SER A 129 10.43 65.16 -47.68
CA SER A 129 9.40 64.36 -48.37
C SER A 129 9.65 64.30 -49.88
N ARG A 130 9.38 63.16 -50.53
CA ARG A 130 9.53 63.01 -51.99
C ARG A 130 8.44 63.80 -52.73
N ALA A 131 8.87 64.81 -53.49
CA ALA A 131 8.06 65.53 -54.48
C ALA A 131 7.73 64.62 -55.69
N SER A 132 6.54 64.83 -56.25
CA SER A 132 6.00 64.15 -57.43
C SER A 132 6.64 64.67 -58.72
N THR A 133 7.06 63.77 -59.61
CA THR A 133 7.29 64.10 -61.02
C THR A 133 5.96 63.94 -61.77
N ASN A 134 5.31 65.06 -62.11
CA ASN A 134 4.08 65.10 -62.92
C ASN A 134 4.37 64.60 -64.35
N LYS A 135 3.98 63.35 -64.64
CA LYS A 135 3.81 62.85 -66.02
C LYS A 135 2.34 63.05 -66.40
N ILE A 136 2.08 63.78 -67.49
CA ILE A 136 0.74 64.01 -68.02
C ILE A 136 0.34 62.79 -68.85
N TYR A 137 -0.73 62.10 -68.45
CA TYR A 137 -1.27 60.92 -69.12
C TYR A 137 -2.52 61.28 -69.92
N LEU A 138 -2.83 60.49 -70.97
CA LEU A 138 -4.09 60.62 -71.72
C LEU A 138 -5.32 60.46 -70.81
N SER A 139 -6.48 60.99 -71.21
CA SER A 139 -7.75 60.76 -70.49
C SER A 139 -8.11 59.26 -70.47
N PHE A 140 -8.93 58.82 -69.52
CA PHE A 140 -9.32 57.40 -69.41
C PHE A 140 -10.03 56.88 -70.68
N ILE A 141 -10.87 57.72 -71.29
CA ILE A 141 -11.62 57.37 -72.51
C ILE A 141 -10.68 57.27 -73.71
N ASP A 142 -9.73 58.20 -73.85
CA ASP A 142 -8.79 58.19 -74.97
C ASP A 142 -7.76 57.06 -74.84
N ALA A 143 -7.32 56.77 -73.60
CA ALA A 143 -6.49 55.61 -73.31
C ALA A 143 -7.22 54.29 -73.69
N LYS A 144 -8.51 54.14 -73.38
CA LYS A 144 -9.30 52.97 -73.80
C LYS A 144 -9.43 52.87 -75.32
N LYS A 145 -9.67 53.98 -76.02
CA LYS A 145 -9.71 53.99 -77.49
C LYS A 145 -8.38 53.58 -78.11
N ALA A 146 -7.26 54.06 -77.57
CA ALA A 146 -5.92 53.70 -78.03
C ALA A 146 -5.61 52.21 -77.80
N ILE A 147 -5.93 51.66 -76.62
CA ILE A 147 -5.72 50.25 -76.31
C ILE A 147 -6.64 49.33 -77.13
N LYS A 148 -7.89 49.75 -77.41
CA LYS A 148 -8.82 48.99 -78.26
C LYS A 148 -8.30 48.81 -79.69
N LYS A 149 -7.63 49.82 -80.26
CA LYS A 149 -6.97 49.69 -81.59
C LYS A 149 -5.81 48.68 -81.61
N LEU A 150 -5.20 48.42 -80.46
CA LEU A 150 -4.04 47.51 -80.32
C LEU A 150 -4.44 46.05 -80.03
N ASN A 151 -5.73 45.76 -79.86
CA ASN A 151 -6.32 44.44 -79.65
C ASN A 151 -5.67 43.63 -78.49
N LEU A 152 -5.35 44.31 -77.39
CA LEU A 152 -4.71 43.71 -76.21
C LEU A 152 -5.75 43.20 -75.20
N GLU A 153 -6.07 41.90 -75.23
CA GLU A 153 -7.15 41.32 -74.41
C GLU A 153 -6.73 40.87 -72.99
N LYS A 154 -5.42 40.82 -72.69
CA LYS A 154 -4.89 40.34 -71.41
C LYS A 154 -3.94 41.34 -70.75
N ARG A 155 -3.99 41.38 -69.42
CA ARG A 155 -3.14 42.25 -68.58
C ARG A 155 -1.64 41.98 -68.79
N GLU A 156 -1.23 40.73 -68.91
CA GLU A 156 0.18 40.38 -69.15
C GLU A 156 0.67 40.94 -70.49
N SER A 157 -0.14 40.80 -71.54
CA SER A 157 0.15 41.35 -72.87
C SER A 157 0.27 42.89 -72.85
N PHE A 158 -0.63 43.57 -72.13
CA PHE A 158 -0.54 45.02 -71.90
C PHE A 158 0.74 45.43 -71.17
N LEU A 159 1.13 44.70 -70.11
CA LEU A 159 2.32 45.03 -69.33
C LEU A 159 3.63 44.77 -70.09
N ILE A 160 3.66 43.78 -70.98
CA ILE A 160 4.78 43.53 -71.88
C ILE A 160 4.87 44.67 -72.91
N TRP A 161 3.75 45.03 -73.55
CA TRP A 161 3.68 46.11 -74.54
C TRP A 161 4.09 47.48 -73.99
N VAL A 162 3.58 47.89 -72.82
CA VAL A 162 3.95 49.18 -72.20
C VAL A 162 5.45 49.24 -71.85
N ARG A 163 6.09 48.09 -71.58
CA ARG A 163 7.52 48.03 -71.28
C ARG A 163 8.39 48.08 -72.53
N SER A 164 7.93 47.55 -73.67
CA SER A 164 8.72 47.51 -74.91
C SER A 164 8.69 48.83 -75.70
N GLN A 165 7.61 49.60 -75.63
CA GLN A 165 7.42 50.84 -76.41
C GLN A 165 7.91 52.12 -75.69
N ASN A 166 8.65 51.98 -74.59
CA ASN A 166 9.27 53.05 -73.80
C ASN A 166 8.41 54.32 -73.60
N GLY A 167 7.09 54.17 -73.42
CA GLY A 167 6.18 55.27 -73.08
C GLY A 167 5.79 56.22 -74.22
N MET A 168 5.95 55.84 -75.49
CA MET A 168 5.68 56.72 -76.65
C MET A 168 4.22 57.22 -76.81
N LEU A 169 3.25 56.80 -75.97
CA LEU A 169 1.83 57.17 -76.08
C LEU A 169 1.19 57.77 -74.81
N ASN A 170 1.97 58.18 -73.80
CA ASN A 170 1.45 58.77 -72.55
C ASN A 170 0.30 57.94 -71.91
N ILE A 171 0.35 56.62 -72.02
CA ILE A 171 -0.54 55.68 -71.31
C ILE A 171 0.18 55.16 -70.07
N PRO A 172 -0.44 55.25 -68.88
CA PRO A 172 0.23 54.86 -67.64
C PRO A 172 0.42 53.34 -67.54
N LYS A 173 1.58 52.94 -67.01
CA LYS A 173 1.90 51.53 -66.70
C LYS A 173 0.98 50.92 -65.64
N HIS A 174 0.39 51.77 -64.79
CA HIS A 174 -0.56 51.39 -63.74
C HIS A 174 -1.85 52.22 -63.88
N PRO A 175 -2.68 51.93 -64.90
CA PRO A 175 -3.86 52.72 -65.20
C PRO A 175 -4.91 52.70 -64.08
N GLN A 176 -4.98 51.63 -63.29
CA GLN A 176 -5.88 51.53 -62.13
C GLN A 176 -5.56 52.53 -61.01
N VAL A 177 -4.33 53.05 -60.98
CA VAL A 177 -3.89 54.04 -60.00
C VAL A 177 -4.12 55.46 -60.52
N VAL A 178 -3.86 55.67 -61.82
CA VAL A 178 -3.98 56.98 -62.45
C VAL A 178 -5.44 57.34 -62.76
N TYR A 179 -6.24 56.39 -63.23
CA TYR A 179 -7.66 56.57 -63.56
C TYR A 179 -8.58 56.06 -62.44
N LYS A 180 -8.15 56.22 -61.19
CA LYS A 180 -8.79 55.58 -60.03
C LYS A 180 -10.30 55.82 -59.92
N SER A 181 -10.77 57.02 -60.28
CA SER A 181 -12.19 57.40 -60.28
C SER A 181 -13.01 56.66 -61.35
N ASP A 182 -12.42 56.41 -62.51
CA ASP A 182 -13.11 55.83 -63.68
C ASP A 182 -12.83 54.33 -63.85
N TRP A 183 -11.95 53.76 -63.02
CA TRP A 183 -11.46 52.40 -63.16
C TRP A 183 -12.46 51.35 -62.67
N LYS A 184 -13.10 50.64 -63.61
CA LYS A 184 -14.07 49.57 -63.33
C LYS A 184 -13.48 48.14 -63.37
N GLY A 185 -12.16 48.03 -63.53
CA GLY A 185 -11.45 46.76 -63.60
C GLY A 185 -10.81 46.50 -64.96
N TRP A 186 -9.88 45.53 -64.99
CA TRP A 186 -9.11 45.21 -66.20
C TRP A 186 -9.99 44.72 -67.37
N GLY A 187 -11.12 44.06 -67.07
CA GLY A 187 -12.06 43.62 -68.09
C GLY A 187 -12.76 44.77 -68.83
N ASP A 188 -13.03 45.89 -68.15
CA ASP A 188 -13.59 47.10 -68.76
C ASP A 188 -12.53 47.90 -69.52
N PHE A 189 -11.32 48.03 -68.97
CA PHE A 189 -10.23 48.79 -69.59
C PHE A 189 -9.65 48.12 -70.85
N LEU A 190 -9.56 46.79 -70.85
CA LEU A 190 -9.06 45.98 -71.98
C LEU A 190 -10.17 45.40 -72.86
N SER A 191 -11.45 45.70 -72.55
CA SER A 191 -12.65 45.21 -73.27
C SER A 191 -12.75 43.67 -73.38
N SER A 192 -12.38 42.92 -72.34
CA SER A 192 -12.21 41.45 -72.37
C SER A 192 -13.40 40.61 -71.85
N GLY A 193 -14.56 41.22 -71.55
CA GLY A 193 -15.82 40.52 -71.27
C GLY A 193 -15.96 39.70 -69.96
N LYS A 194 -15.10 39.84 -68.94
CA LYS A 194 -15.20 39.11 -67.65
C LYS A 194 -15.62 40.01 -66.47
N VAL A 195 -16.66 39.62 -65.72
CA VAL A 195 -17.25 40.36 -64.57
C VAL A 195 -16.58 39.99 -63.23
N ALA A 196 -16.37 40.98 -62.35
CA ALA A 196 -15.74 40.83 -61.04
C ALA A 196 -16.64 40.10 -60.00
N ASN A 197 -16.05 39.38 -59.05
CA ASN A 197 -16.77 38.64 -57.99
C ASN A 197 -17.70 39.51 -57.12
N GLN A 198 -17.47 40.81 -57.08
CA GLN A 198 -18.19 41.80 -56.27
C GLN A 198 -19.57 42.16 -56.87
N SER A 199 -19.84 41.70 -58.10
CA SER A 199 -21.03 42.02 -58.89
C SER A 199 -21.88 40.76 -59.13
N ARG A 200 -21.81 39.77 -58.23
CA ARG A 200 -22.58 38.52 -58.30
C ARG A 200 -23.61 38.49 -57.17
N GLU A 201 -24.88 38.22 -57.49
CA GLU A 201 -25.94 38.00 -56.49
C GLU A 201 -25.97 36.51 -56.07
N PHE A 202 -25.89 36.24 -54.76
CA PHE A 202 -25.94 34.89 -54.19
C PHE A 202 -27.33 34.59 -53.61
N LEU A 203 -27.70 33.30 -53.58
CA LEU A 203 -28.90 32.83 -52.87
C LEU A 203 -28.85 33.19 -51.38
N SER A 204 -30.01 33.20 -50.71
CA SER A 204 -30.05 33.41 -49.26
C SER A 204 -29.36 32.27 -48.49
N PHE A 205 -29.07 32.52 -47.21
CA PHE A 205 -28.43 31.52 -46.34
C PHE A 205 -29.27 30.24 -46.22
N GLU A 206 -30.58 30.37 -45.99
CA GLU A 206 -31.49 29.22 -45.84
C GLU A 206 -31.66 28.43 -47.15
N GLU A 207 -31.73 29.10 -48.30
CA GLU A 207 -31.79 28.42 -49.60
C GLU A 207 -30.48 27.67 -49.89
N THR A 208 -29.33 28.26 -49.55
CA THR A 208 -28.02 27.62 -49.73
C THR A 208 -27.82 26.44 -48.76
N LYS A 209 -28.35 26.55 -47.54
CA LYS A 209 -28.36 25.50 -46.52
C LYS A 209 -29.23 24.31 -46.95
N ASN A 210 -30.44 24.58 -47.45
CA ASN A 210 -31.32 23.56 -48.01
C ASN A 210 -30.71 22.87 -49.22
N PHE A 211 -30.05 23.63 -50.09
CA PHE A 211 -29.32 23.08 -51.22
C PHE A 211 -28.22 22.11 -50.78
N ALA A 212 -27.38 22.50 -49.81
CA ALA A 212 -26.31 21.66 -49.26
C ALA A 212 -26.83 20.32 -48.72
N ARG A 213 -27.95 20.37 -47.98
CA ARG A 213 -28.61 19.21 -47.38
C ARG A 213 -29.27 18.31 -48.43
N THR A 214 -29.91 18.90 -49.45
CA THR A 214 -30.52 18.17 -50.56
C THR A 214 -29.47 17.46 -51.42
N ALA A 215 -28.32 18.10 -51.60
CA ALA A 215 -27.15 17.52 -52.26
C ALA A 215 -26.44 16.43 -51.44
N LYS A 216 -26.94 16.12 -50.23
CA LYS A 216 -26.43 15.10 -49.29
C LYS A 216 -24.95 15.29 -48.89
N ILE A 217 -24.48 16.53 -48.87
CA ILE A 217 -23.11 16.86 -48.44
C ILE A 217 -23.06 16.83 -46.91
N LYS A 218 -22.19 16.00 -46.32
CA LYS A 218 -22.13 15.78 -44.86
C LYS A 218 -20.89 16.40 -44.21
N THR A 219 -19.84 16.70 -44.96
CA THR A 219 -18.59 17.26 -44.43
C THR A 219 -18.16 18.53 -45.14
N LYS A 220 -17.32 19.33 -44.47
CA LYS A 220 -16.71 20.54 -45.03
C LYS A 220 -15.85 20.20 -46.24
N GLU A 221 -15.11 19.10 -46.16
CA GLU A 221 -14.21 18.63 -47.21
C GLU A 221 -15.00 18.23 -48.46
N GLU A 222 -16.12 17.52 -48.30
CA GLU A 222 -17.04 17.20 -49.39
C GLU A 222 -17.60 18.46 -50.07
N TRP A 223 -17.96 19.49 -49.30
CA TRP A 223 -18.42 20.77 -49.86
C TRP A 223 -17.35 21.41 -50.77
N PHE A 224 -16.10 21.44 -50.32
CA PHE A 224 -15.01 22.05 -51.09
C PHE A 224 -14.53 21.19 -52.27
N VAL A 225 -14.77 19.89 -52.26
CA VAL A 225 -14.56 19.02 -53.42
C VAL A 225 -15.70 19.23 -54.43
N TRP A 226 -16.95 19.23 -53.97
CA TRP A 226 -18.13 19.43 -54.82
C TRP A 226 -18.06 20.74 -55.61
N GLN A 227 -17.69 21.84 -54.95
CA GLN A 227 -17.65 23.16 -55.60
C GLN A 227 -16.58 23.29 -56.70
N LYS A 228 -15.50 22.48 -56.65
CA LYS A 228 -14.38 22.54 -57.61
C LYS A 228 -14.65 21.81 -58.93
N ASN A 229 -15.56 20.85 -58.97
CA ASN A 229 -15.78 20.00 -60.15
C ASN A 229 -16.76 20.60 -61.19
N ASN A 230 -16.74 21.94 -61.35
CA ASN A 230 -17.47 22.74 -62.37
C ASN A 230 -19.02 22.64 -62.42
N LYS A 231 -19.68 22.03 -61.43
CA LYS A 231 -21.16 22.00 -61.31
C LYS A 231 -21.75 23.02 -60.31
N ARG A 232 -20.95 23.94 -59.76
CA ARG A 232 -21.46 24.97 -58.83
C ARG A 232 -22.20 26.08 -59.61
N PRO A 233 -23.51 26.28 -59.40
CA PRO A 233 -24.23 27.43 -59.94
C PRO A 233 -23.59 28.75 -59.50
N LEU A 234 -23.59 29.75 -60.38
CA LEU A 234 -22.92 31.04 -60.12
C LEU A 234 -23.47 31.79 -58.90
N ASN A 235 -24.72 31.52 -58.52
CA ASN A 235 -25.43 32.08 -57.37
C ASN A 235 -25.25 31.30 -56.05
N ILE A 236 -24.47 30.22 -56.02
CA ILE A 236 -24.12 29.53 -54.77
C ILE A 236 -22.70 29.92 -54.35
N PRO A 237 -22.46 30.42 -53.13
CA PRO A 237 -21.12 30.85 -52.74
C PRO A 237 -20.14 29.68 -52.61
N ALA A 238 -18.89 29.89 -53.03
CA ALA A 238 -17.83 28.89 -52.90
C ALA A 238 -17.43 28.67 -51.43
N ASN A 239 -17.58 29.70 -50.58
CA ASN A 239 -17.32 29.61 -49.15
C ASN A 239 -18.47 30.26 -48.35
N PRO A 240 -19.53 29.49 -48.06
CA PRO A 240 -20.71 29.97 -47.32
C PRO A 240 -20.36 30.58 -45.95
N SER A 241 -19.34 30.05 -45.26
CA SER A 241 -18.93 30.54 -43.93
C SER A 241 -18.41 31.97 -43.91
N VAL A 242 -17.92 32.45 -45.05
CA VAL A 242 -17.46 33.83 -45.22
C VAL A 242 -18.58 34.71 -45.79
N THR A 243 -19.38 34.17 -46.71
CA THR A 243 -20.48 34.90 -47.34
C THR A 243 -21.62 35.21 -46.37
N TYR A 244 -21.97 34.28 -45.48
CA TYR A 244 -23.07 34.42 -44.51
C TYR A 244 -22.55 34.55 -43.07
N LYS A 245 -21.42 35.24 -42.90
CA LYS A 245 -20.68 35.31 -41.62
C LYS A 245 -21.57 35.64 -40.42
N ASP A 246 -22.51 36.57 -40.57
CA ASP A 246 -23.38 37.04 -39.49
C ASP A 246 -24.52 36.07 -39.14
N GLN A 247 -24.77 35.07 -40.00
CA GLN A 247 -25.79 34.02 -39.83
C GLN A 247 -25.16 32.63 -39.60
N TRP A 248 -23.82 32.55 -39.48
CA TRP A 248 -23.08 31.31 -39.51
C TRP A 248 -22.84 30.71 -38.11
N SER A 249 -23.56 29.64 -37.77
CA SER A 249 -23.45 28.95 -36.48
C SER A 249 -22.43 27.79 -36.47
N GLY A 250 -21.89 27.43 -37.64
CA GLY A 250 -20.92 26.34 -37.81
C GLY A 250 -21.33 25.32 -38.86
N TRP A 251 -20.37 24.48 -39.29
CA TRP A 251 -20.60 23.49 -40.35
C TRP A 251 -21.62 22.40 -39.96
N GLY A 252 -21.73 22.08 -38.67
CA GLY A 252 -22.70 21.10 -38.17
C GLY A 252 -24.16 21.55 -38.35
N ASP A 253 -24.44 22.83 -38.11
CA ASP A 253 -25.77 23.41 -38.36
C ASP A 253 -26.03 23.56 -39.86
N PHE A 254 -25.08 24.13 -40.61
CA PHE A 254 -25.23 24.34 -42.05
C PHE A 254 -25.48 23.03 -42.83
N LEU A 255 -24.73 21.97 -42.53
CA LEU A 255 -24.88 20.68 -43.22
C LEU A 255 -25.94 19.76 -42.59
N GLY A 256 -26.50 20.12 -41.43
CA GLY A 256 -27.53 19.34 -40.74
C GLY A 256 -27.02 18.08 -40.04
N THR A 257 -25.77 18.10 -39.56
CA THR A 257 -25.10 16.94 -38.92
C THR A 257 -25.04 17.02 -37.39
N ASN A 258 -25.58 18.07 -36.76
CA ASN A 258 -25.63 18.29 -35.31
C ASN A 258 -24.27 18.14 -34.57
N THR A 259 -23.16 18.29 -35.28
CA THR A 259 -21.81 18.14 -34.70
C THR A 259 -21.39 19.44 -34.02
N ILE A 260 -21.22 19.41 -32.69
CA ILE A 260 -20.78 20.55 -31.86
C ILE A 260 -19.24 20.63 -31.84
N ALA A 261 -18.70 21.84 -32.03
CA ALA A 261 -17.27 22.08 -32.00
C ALA A 261 -16.65 21.77 -30.61
N PRO A 262 -15.44 21.18 -30.53
CA PRO A 262 -14.83 20.73 -29.27
C PRO A 262 -14.78 21.78 -28.16
N GLN A 263 -14.56 23.05 -28.51
CA GLN A 263 -14.47 24.17 -27.59
C GLN A 263 -15.80 24.59 -26.93
N ASN A 264 -16.94 24.09 -27.43
CA ASN A 264 -18.27 24.43 -26.95
C ASN A 264 -18.94 23.28 -26.16
N LYS A 265 -18.19 22.23 -25.78
CA LYS A 265 -18.70 21.11 -24.97
C LYS A 265 -18.57 21.43 -23.48
N VAL A 266 -19.68 21.43 -22.74
CA VAL A 266 -19.69 21.54 -21.28
C VAL A 266 -19.83 20.13 -20.69
N PHE A 267 -18.86 19.70 -19.89
CA PHE A 267 -18.84 18.39 -19.22
C PHE A 267 -19.23 18.52 -17.74
N LEU A 268 -19.82 17.48 -17.17
CA LEU A 268 -20.03 17.38 -15.72
C LEU A 268 -18.69 17.37 -14.96
N SER A 269 -18.72 17.66 -13.66
CA SER A 269 -17.55 17.48 -12.80
C SER A 269 -17.07 16.02 -12.82
N PHE A 270 -15.80 15.77 -12.46
CA PHE A 270 -15.25 14.42 -12.46
C PHE A 270 -16.07 13.48 -11.57
N GLU A 271 -16.47 13.93 -10.38
CA GLU A 271 -17.25 13.14 -9.41
C GLU A 271 -18.65 12.78 -9.92
N GLU A 272 -19.39 13.77 -10.44
CA GLU A 272 -20.74 13.57 -10.98
C GLU A 272 -20.71 12.66 -12.21
N ALA A 273 -19.72 12.85 -13.09
CA ALA A 273 -19.57 12.05 -14.29
C ALA A 273 -19.13 10.61 -13.97
N ARG A 274 -18.23 10.42 -12.99
CA ARG A 274 -17.77 9.10 -12.49
C ARG A 274 -18.92 8.35 -11.84
N SER A 275 -19.71 8.99 -10.98
CA SER A 275 -20.90 8.37 -10.37
C SER A 275 -21.92 7.94 -11.43
N TYR A 276 -22.19 8.81 -12.43
CA TYR A 276 -23.09 8.46 -13.54
C TYR A 276 -22.58 7.25 -14.34
N VAL A 277 -21.29 7.18 -14.66
CA VAL A 277 -20.70 6.05 -15.40
C VAL A 277 -20.77 4.76 -14.58
N ARG A 278 -20.47 4.82 -13.27
CA ARG A 278 -20.58 3.67 -12.35
C ARG A 278 -22.00 3.13 -12.24
N SER A 279 -23.01 3.99 -12.29
CA SER A 279 -24.42 3.57 -12.29
C SER A 279 -24.80 2.65 -13.46
N LYS A 280 -24.02 2.68 -14.56
CA LYS A 280 -24.22 1.81 -15.73
C LYS A 280 -23.60 0.42 -15.58
N LYS A 281 -22.84 0.17 -14.51
CA LYS A 281 -22.28 -1.15 -14.14
C LYS A 281 -21.46 -1.82 -15.26
N PHE A 282 -20.60 -1.06 -15.93
CA PHE A 282 -19.67 -1.63 -16.92
C PHE A 282 -18.64 -2.53 -16.22
N LYS A 283 -18.26 -3.64 -16.85
CA LYS A 283 -17.28 -4.59 -16.27
C LYS A 283 -15.87 -4.35 -16.79
N THR A 284 -15.73 -3.81 -18.00
CA THR A 284 -14.44 -3.57 -18.63
C THR A 284 -14.33 -2.17 -19.23
N MET A 285 -13.08 -1.72 -19.43
CA MET A 285 -12.79 -0.51 -20.22
C MET A 285 -13.40 -0.58 -21.62
N GLU A 286 -13.43 -1.77 -22.22
CA GLU A 286 -13.93 -1.95 -23.58
C GLU A 286 -15.44 -1.77 -23.64
N ASP A 287 -16.18 -2.25 -22.64
CA ASP A 287 -17.63 -2.01 -22.51
C ASP A 287 -17.95 -0.51 -22.44
N PHE A 288 -17.18 0.24 -21.64
CA PHE A 288 -17.34 1.69 -21.55
C PHE A 288 -17.02 2.36 -22.89
N LYS A 289 -15.94 1.98 -23.58
CA LYS A 289 -15.56 2.58 -24.87
C LYS A 289 -16.62 2.33 -25.95
N ILE A 290 -17.13 1.09 -26.01
CA ILE A 290 -18.21 0.72 -26.92
C ILE A 290 -19.43 1.59 -26.61
N TRP A 291 -19.90 1.64 -25.36
CA TRP A 291 -21.03 2.48 -24.97
C TRP A 291 -20.79 3.97 -25.25
N ALA A 292 -19.59 4.49 -24.95
CA ALA A 292 -19.23 5.89 -25.12
C ALA A 292 -19.20 6.32 -26.60
N SER A 293 -19.04 5.36 -27.52
CA SER A 293 -19.11 5.57 -28.97
C SER A 293 -20.55 5.58 -29.53
N THR A 294 -21.54 5.16 -28.73
CA THR A 294 -22.95 5.14 -29.15
C THR A 294 -23.66 6.46 -28.90
N ASN A 295 -24.84 6.64 -29.52
CA ASN A 295 -25.75 7.75 -29.25
C ASN A 295 -26.42 7.68 -27.86
N GLN A 296 -26.17 6.63 -27.06
CA GLN A 296 -26.70 6.51 -25.70
C GLN A 296 -25.86 7.27 -24.66
N ARG A 297 -24.64 7.70 -25.00
CA ARG A 297 -23.80 8.52 -24.12
C ARG A 297 -24.35 9.96 -24.03
N PRO A 298 -24.66 10.47 -22.83
CA PRO A 298 -25.05 11.86 -22.66
C PRO A 298 -23.97 12.84 -23.18
N PRO A 299 -24.35 13.97 -23.80
CA PRO A 299 -23.39 14.93 -24.36
C PRO A 299 -22.38 15.50 -23.34
N ASN A 300 -22.80 15.59 -22.07
CA ASN A 300 -22.04 16.10 -20.93
C ASN A 300 -21.14 15.05 -20.24
N ILE A 301 -21.13 13.80 -20.71
CA ILE A 301 -20.18 12.76 -20.28
C ILE A 301 -19.10 12.61 -21.35
N PRO A 302 -17.81 12.76 -21.04
CA PRO A 302 -16.77 12.68 -22.07
C PRO A 302 -16.56 11.24 -22.58
N ALA A 303 -16.35 11.11 -23.90
CA ALA A 303 -15.97 9.84 -24.51
C ALA A 303 -14.52 9.43 -24.18
N VAL A 304 -13.67 10.40 -23.84
CA VAL A 304 -12.25 10.19 -23.52
C VAL A 304 -11.95 10.86 -22.17
N PRO A 305 -12.42 10.27 -21.05
CA PRO A 305 -12.43 10.93 -19.75
C PRO A 305 -11.02 11.26 -19.22
N HIS A 306 -10.01 10.43 -19.50
CA HIS A 306 -8.62 10.68 -19.11
C HIS A 306 -8.01 11.96 -19.70
N ARG A 307 -8.54 12.45 -20.84
CA ARG A 307 -8.12 13.74 -21.42
C ARG A 307 -8.90 14.90 -20.84
N THR A 308 -10.20 14.70 -20.61
CA THR A 308 -11.10 15.73 -20.07
C THR A 308 -10.77 16.03 -18.62
N TYR A 309 -10.55 15.00 -17.80
CA TYR A 309 -10.31 15.11 -16.36
C TYR A 309 -8.84 14.90 -16.00
N SER A 310 -7.90 15.34 -16.85
CA SER A 310 -6.47 15.00 -16.70
C SER A 310 -5.82 15.30 -15.34
N LYS A 311 -6.39 16.20 -14.53
CA LYS A 311 -5.93 16.53 -13.17
C LYS A 311 -6.49 15.57 -12.12
N ASP A 312 -7.74 15.16 -12.28
CA ASP A 312 -8.48 14.33 -11.32
C ASP A 312 -8.52 12.85 -11.76
N TRP A 313 -7.96 12.54 -12.94
CA TRP A 313 -8.01 11.22 -13.56
C TRP A 313 -7.04 10.25 -12.91
N ILE A 314 -7.59 9.15 -12.40
CA ILE A 314 -6.82 8.07 -11.76
C ILE A 314 -6.58 6.93 -12.75
N SER A 315 -7.62 6.19 -13.12
CA SER A 315 -7.54 5.05 -14.05
C SER A 315 -8.91 4.71 -14.64
N TYR A 316 -8.95 3.84 -15.64
CA TYR A 316 -10.24 3.32 -16.15
C TYR A 316 -10.95 2.42 -15.14
N GLY A 317 -10.22 1.68 -14.30
CA GLY A 317 -10.83 0.87 -13.24
C GLY A 317 -11.51 1.75 -12.18
N ASP A 318 -10.87 2.86 -11.81
CA ASP A 318 -11.44 3.88 -10.93
C ASP A 318 -12.68 4.54 -11.55
N TRP A 319 -12.59 4.96 -12.81
CA TRP A 319 -13.67 5.63 -13.53
C TRP A 319 -14.93 4.75 -13.66
N ILE A 320 -14.74 3.44 -13.86
CA ILE A 320 -15.81 2.47 -14.08
C ILE A 320 -16.31 1.86 -12.77
N GLY A 321 -15.46 1.81 -11.73
CA GLY A 321 -15.75 1.12 -10.47
C GLY A 321 -15.51 -0.39 -10.53
N HIS A 322 -14.65 -0.86 -11.45
CA HIS A 322 -14.31 -2.28 -11.57
C HIS A 322 -12.86 -2.45 -12.04
N PHE A 323 -12.02 -3.14 -11.26
CA PHE A 323 -10.62 -3.40 -11.57
C PHE A 323 -10.45 -4.84 -12.09
N THR A 324 -10.00 -5.00 -13.34
CA THR A 324 -9.72 -6.34 -13.93
C THR A 324 -8.25 -6.75 -13.79
N GLN A 325 -7.35 -5.79 -13.57
CA GLN A 325 -5.91 -5.98 -13.36
C GLN A 325 -5.40 -4.85 -12.43
N TRP A 326 -4.54 -5.19 -11.47
CA TRP A 326 -3.90 -4.21 -10.59
C TRP A 326 -2.61 -3.69 -11.21
N THR A 327 -2.57 -2.41 -11.58
CA THR A 327 -1.33 -1.70 -11.89
C THR A 327 -0.89 -0.90 -10.68
N LYS A 328 0.40 -0.53 -10.60
CA LYS A 328 0.91 0.32 -9.50
C LYS A 328 0.09 1.61 -9.36
N GLY A 329 -0.26 2.25 -10.48
CA GLY A 329 -1.13 3.43 -10.50
C GLY A 329 -2.58 3.17 -10.07
N ALA A 330 -3.17 2.03 -10.44
CA ALA A 330 -4.50 1.63 -10.00
C ALA A 330 -4.54 1.37 -8.48
N LEU A 331 -3.49 0.75 -7.94
CA LEU A 331 -3.37 0.44 -6.51
C LEU A 331 -3.16 1.72 -5.66
N ILE A 332 -2.29 2.64 -6.11
CA ILE A 332 -2.14 3.98 -5.51
C ILE A 332 -3.46 4.74 -5.56
N GLY A 333 -4.15 4.70 -6.70
CA GLY A 333 -5.45 5.35 -6.89
C GLY A 333 -6.53 4.81 -5.95
N PHE A 334 -6.58 3.49 -5.79
CA PHE A 334 -7.52 2.82 -4.89
C PHE A 334 -7.24 3.16 -3.43
N ILE A 335 -5.99 3.11 -2.99
CA ILE A 335 -5.60 3.49 -1.62
C ILE A 335 -5.86 4.98 -1.34
N LYS A 336 -5.58 5.87 -2.29
CA LYS A 336 -5.94 7.31 -2.18
C LYS A 336 -7.44 7.50 -2.02
N SER A 337 -8.23 6.67 -2.67
CA SER A 337 -9.68 6.73 -2.56
C SER A 337 -10.19 6.31 -1.18
N LEU A 338 -9.41 5.51 -0.42
CA LEU A 338 -9.70 5.14 0.97
C LEU A 338 -9.20 6.18 1.98
N TYR A 339 -8.30 7.09 1.58
CA TYR A 339 -7.62 8.03 2.47
C TYR A 339 -8.55 8.77 3.45
N PRO A 340 -9.68 9.37 3.02
CA PRO A 340 -10.51 10.16 3.92
C PRO A 340 -11.21 9.36 5.02
N ILE A 341 -11.32 8.05 4.87
CA ILE A 341 -11.91 7.15 5.87
C ILE A 341 -10.90 6.23 6.55
N LEU A 342 -9.66 6.16 6.05
CA LEU A 342 -8.65 5.24 6.56
C LEU A 342 -8.39 5.36 8.08
N PRO A 343 -8.28 6.57 8.68
CA PRO A 343 -8.10 6.73 10.13
C PRO A 343 -9.29 6.23 10.97
N SER A 344 -10.44 5.97 10.33
CA SER A 344 -11.66 5.49 10.95
C SER A 344 -11.99 4.03 10.63
N LEU A 345 -11.17 3.37 9.80
CA LEU A 345 -11.32 1.96 9.50
C LEU A 345 -10.58 1.13 10.53
N GLU A 346 -11.23 0.10 11.06
CA GLU A 346 -10.52 -0.92 11.83
C GLU A 346 -9.71 -1.83 10.89
N PRO A 347 -8.63 -2.45 11.38
CA PRO A 347 -7.80 -3.29 10.55
C PRO A 347 -8.53 -4.46 9.87
N SER A 348 -9.54 -5.06 10.53
CA SER A 348 -10.38 -6.10 9.92
C SER A 348 -11.33 -5.56 8.84
N GLU A 349 -11.76 -4.30 8.90
CA GLU A 349 -12.55 -3.65 7.83
C GLU A 349 -11.67 -3.39 6.62
N LEU A 350 -10.49 -2.81 6.85
CA LEU A 350 -9.52 -2.57 5.79
C LEU A 350 -9.10 -3.89 5.13
N TYR A 351 -8.75 -4.91 5.92
CA TYR A 351 -8.37 -6.22 5.40
C TYR A 351 -9.48 -6.81 4.51
N SER A 352 -10.75 -6.74 4.95
CA SER A 352 -11.87 -7.22 4.15
C SER A 352 -12.05 -6.40 2.86
N ILE A 353 -11.87 -5.09 2.90
CA ILE A 353 -11.93 -4.23 1.71
C ILE A 353 -10.80 -4.57 0.73
N LEU A 354 -9.57 -4.77 1.22
CA LEU A 354 -8.40 -5.08 0.39
C LEU A 354 -8.49 -6.50 -0.20
N LYS A 355 -8.92 -7.49 0.59
CA LYS A 355 -9.06 -8.89 0.15
C LYS A 355 -10.04 -9.01 -1.01
N ASN A 356 -11.24 -8.44 -0.88
CA ASN A 356 -12.30 -8.64 -1.87
C ASN A 356 -12.10 -7.86 -3.16
N ASN A 357 -11.22 -6.87 -3.14
CA ASN A 357 -10.74 -6.23 -4.35
C ASN A 357 -9.56 -6.98 -4.99
N ASN A 358 -9.13 -8.13 -4.46
CA ASN A 358 -7.88 -8.82 -4.85
C ASN A 358 -6.64 -7.93 -4.74
N CYS A 359 -6.68 -6.91 -3.88
CA CYS A 359 -5.56 -5.99 -3.68
C CYS A 359 -4.43 -6.67 -2.92
N LEU A 360 -4.73 -7.61 -2.02
CA LEU A 360 -3.73 -8.26 -1.16
C LEU A 360 -2.67 -9.00 -2.00
N GLU A 361 -3.06 -9.76 -3.02
CA GLU A 361 -2.12 -10.43 -3.92
C GLU A 361 -1.25 -9.43 -4.71
N ALA A 362 -1.86 -8.30 -5.10
CA ALA A 362 -1.15 -7.23 -5.80
C ALA A 362 -0.22 -6.43 -4.88
N ILE A 363 -0.53 -6.32 -3.59
CA ILE A 363 0.29 -5.69 -2.54
C ILE A 363 1.46 -6.61 -2.15
N ASP A 364 1.21 -7.92 -2.03
CA ASP A 364 2.24 -8.91 -1.72
C ASP A 364 3.32 -9.01 -2.80
N GLY A 365 2.93 -8.78 -4.07
CA GLY A 365 3.84 -8.65 -5.20
C GLY A 365 4.66 -7.35 -5.24
N LEU A 366 4.42 -6.39 -4.33
CA LEU A 366 5.23 -5.18 -4.19
C LEU A 366 6.42 -5.45 -3.28
N GLY A 367 7.58 -4.86 -3.60
CA GLY A 367 8.76 -4.93 -2.71
C GLY A 367 8.44 -4.40 -1.31
N GLU A 368 9.11 -4.94 -0.28
CA GLU A 368 8.88 -4.58 1.13
C GLU A 368 9.05 -3.09 1.43
N ASP A 369 9.88 -2.39 0.65
CA ASP A 369 10.07 -0.95 0.75
C ASP A 369 8.99 -0.10 0.06
N SER A 370 8.03 -0.74 -0.62
CA SER A 370 6.91 -0.07 -1.28
C SER A 370 6.13 0.75 -0.25
N PRO A 371 5.98 2.07 -0.43
CA PRO A 371 5.14 2.89 0.44
C PRO A 371 3.70 2.38 0.55
N LEU A 372 3.21 1.64 -0.46
CA LEU A 372 1.87 1.03 -0.45
C LEU A 372 1.82 -0.21 0.46
N LYS A 373 2.89 -1.02 0.50
CA LYS A 373 2.99 -2.18 1.39
C LYS A 373 3.19 -1.70 2.83
N LYS A 374 4.09 -0.73 3.05
CA LYS A 374 4.27 -0.02 4.33
C LYS A 374 2.99 0.64 4.82
N LEU A 375 2.15 1.21 3.95
CA LEU A 375 0.88 1.79 4.34
C LEU A 375 -0.11 0.72 4.81
N VAL A 376 -0.24 -0.37 4.05
CA VAL A 376 -1.11 -1.49 4.41
C VAL A 376 -0.64 -2.09 5.73
N ASP A 377 0.66 -2.29 5.90
CA ASP A 377 1.26 -2.78 7.15
C ASP A 377 1.03 -1.78 8.29
N ALA A 378 1.36 -0.49 8.14
CA ALA A 378 1.13 0.53 9.18
C ALA A 378 -0.35 0.67 9.57
N THR A 379 -1.28 0.53 8.62
CA THR A 379 -2.73 0.58 8.90
C THR A 379 -3.22 -0.70 9.56
N LEU A 380 -2.64 -1.86 9.21
CA LEU A 380 -2.90 -3.12 9.90
C LEU A 380 -2.35 -3.08 11.35
N HIS A 381 -1.32 -2.28 11.65
CA HIS A 381 -0.76 -2.19 13.00
C HIS A 381 -1.24 -0.96 13.79
N GLY A 382 -2.18 -0.17 13.26
CA GLY A 382 -2.79 0.96 13.97
C GLY A 382 -1.86 2.18 14.19
N GLU A 383 -0.76 2.26 13.45
CA GLU A 383 0.26 3.30 13.63
C GLU A 383 -0.12 4.64 12.97
N ASN A 384 -1.06 5.37 13.59
CA ASN A 384 -1.63 6.60 13.02
C ASN A 384 -0.59 7.70 12.70
N GLU A 385 0.49 7.83 13.48
CA GLU A 385 1.57 8.81 13.22
C GLU A 385 2.44 8.43 12.00
N THR A 386 2.54 7.14 11.67
CA THR A 386 3.31 6.62 10.53
C THR A 386 2.52 6.75 9.23
N LEU A 387 1.18 6.71 9.30
CA LEU A 387 0.29 6.86 8.14
C LEU A 387 0.54 8.18 7.40
N ASP A 388 0.49 9.33 8.09
CA ASP A 388 0.65 10.66 7.48
C ASP A 388 2.02 10.83 6.78
N ARG A 389 3.09 10.26 7.36
CA ARG A 389 4.43 10.25 6.74
C ARG A 389 4.49 9.36 5.49
N ILE A 390 3.96 8.15 5.57
CA ILE A 390 3.88 7.23 4.43
C ILE A 390 3.03 7.85 3.30
N PHE A 391 2.01 8.62 3.67
CA PHE A 391 1.18 9.37 2.72
C PHE A 391 1.93 10.49 1.99
N GLU A 392 2.79 11.25 2.68
CA GLU A 392 3.66 12.22 2.00
C GLU A 392 4.59 11.55 0.99
N ASP A 393 5.08 10.35 1.30
CA ASP A 393 5.96 9.60 0.41
C ASP A 393 5.22 8.99 -0.79
N ILE A 394 3.96 8.54 -0.63
CA ILE A 394 3.09 8.15 -1.75
C ILE A 394 2.76 9.35 -2.65
N LYS A 395 2.64 10.56 -2.09
CA LYS A 395 2.41 11.80 -2.85
C LYS A 395 3.63 12.18 -3.69
N LYS A 396 4.85 11.99 -3.18
CA LYS A 396 6.11 12.21 -3.93
C LYS A 396 6.29 11.24 -5.10
N LEU A 397 5.70 10.03 -5.03
CA LEU A 397 5.74 9.05 -6.12
C LEU A 397 4.89 9.43 -7.35
N GLU A 398 4.01 10.44 -7.28
CA GLU A 398 3.16 10.91 -8.40
C GLU A 398 3.95 11.51 -9.57
N GLU A 399 5.22 11.88 -9.38
CA GLU A 399 6.04 12.50 -10.43
C GLU A 399 6.62 11.47 -11.42
N ALA A 400 6.55 10.17 -11.11
CA ALA A 400 7.03 9.09 -11.96
C ALA A 400 5.86 8.36 -12.66
N LYS A 401 5.45 8.85 -13.84
CA LYS A 401 4.58 8.10 -14.72
C LYS A 401 5.36 6.98 -15.41
N ASP A 402 5.14 5.74 -15.00
CA ASP A 402 5.27 4.57 -15.86
C ASP A 402 4.21 3.52 -15.48
N ASP A 403 3.40 3.16 -16.48
CA ASP A 403 2.37 2.11 -16.41
C ASP A 403 3.05 0.73 -16.48
N GLU A 404 3.63 0.25 -15.37
CA GLU A 404 3.96 -1.16 -15.22
C GLU A 404 2.74 -1.94 -14.67
N VAL A 405 2.37 -2.99 -15.40
CA VAL A 405 1.35 -3.97 -15.00
C VAL A 405 1.96 -4.89 -13.96
N VAL A 406 1.32 -5.04 -12.79
CA VAL A 406 1.73 -6.04 -11.80
C VAL A 406 1.34 -7.40 -12.35
N ASN A 407 2.32 -8.24 -12.68
CA ASN A 407 2.08 -9.50 -13.37
C ASN A 407 1.52 -10.54 -12.38
N VAL A 408 0.21 -10.78 -12.41
CA VAL A 408 -0.46 -11.80 -11.60
C VAL A 408 -0.31 -13.14 -12.31
N GLU A 409 0.82 -13.82 -12.12
CA GLU A 409 0.89 -15.25 -12.43
C GLU A 409 0.08 -16.00 -11.38
N SER A 410 -0.89 -16.80 -11.83
CA SER A 410 -1.68 -17.69 -10.99
C SER A 410 -0.77 -18.76 -10.38
N LYS A 411 -0.09 -18.42 -9.29
CA LYS A 411 0.53 -19.39 -8.40
C LYS A 411 -0.52 -19.83 -7.40
N THR A 412 -0.83 -21.12 -7.42
CA THR A 412 -1.51 -21.81 -6.33
C THR A 412 -0.79 -21.46 -5.04
N ILE A 413 -1.45 -20.70 -4.17
CA ILE A 413 -0.86 -20.12 -2.96
C ILE A 413 -0.32 -21.26 -2.09
N ASN A 414 1.00 -21.33 -1.92
CA ASN A 414 1.58 -22.07 -0.80
C ASN A 414 1.45 -21.17 0.42
N GLU A 415 0.36 -21.41 1.13
CA GLU A 415 -0.27 -20.54 2.12
C GLU A 415 0.56 -20.33 3.41
N ALA A 416 1.84 -20.71 3.40
CA ALA A 416 2.75 -20.76 4.54
C ALA A 416 3.69 -19.53 4.68
N GLU A 417 3.68 -18.59 3.73
CA GLU A 417 4.69 -17.51 3.65
C GLU A 417 4.25 -16.14 4.21
N ILE A 418 3.02 -15.98 4.71
CA ILE A 418 2.58 -14.70 5.29
C ILE A 418 2.76 -14.71 6.81
N THR A 419 4.01 -14.64 7.29
CA THR A 419 4.31 -14.33 8.71
C THR A 419 5.76 -13.90 8.90
N GLN A 420 6.06 -12.60 8.99
CA GLN A 420 7.15 -11.98 9.81
C GLN A 420 6.73 -10.52 10.09
N GLU A 421 6.30 -10.17 11.32
CA GLU A 421 7.06 -9.70 12.50
C GLU A 421 7.44 -8.20 12.47
N ILE A 422 6.63 -7.38 13.14
CA ILE A 422 6.95 -6.03 13.67
C ILE A 422 6.63 -6.05 15.18
N ILE A 423 7.46 -5.40 16.01
CA ILE A 423 7.36 -5.34 17.48
C ILE A 423 6.87 -3.95 17.90
N PRO A 424 5.75 -3.80 18.62
CA PRO A 424 5.40 -2.57 19.34
C PRO A 424 5.66 -2.64 20.86
N THR A 425 5.82 -1.47 21.47
CA THR A 425 6.12 -1.21 22.88
C THR A 425 4.86 -1.13 23.77
N GLU A 426 5.03 -1.26 25.10
CA GLU A 426 3.97 -1.39 26.13
C GLU A 426 2.93 -0.23 26.24
N GLU A 427 2.83 0.71 25.29
CA GLU A 427 1.89 1.85 25.33
C GLU A 427 0.65 1.74 24.43
N ASP A 428 0.53 0.73 23.55
CA ASP A 428 -0.51 0.71 22.50
C ASP A 428 -1.72 -0.22 22.72
N VAL A 429 -2.29 -0.28 23.93
CA VAL A 429 -3.71 -0.66 24.05
C VAL A 429 -4.54 0.60 23.80
N GLN A 430 -4.56 1.07 22.55
CA GLN A 430 -5.46 2.14 22.16
C GLN A 430 -6.92 1.65 22.26
N GLU A 431 -7.76 2.40 22.97
CA GLU A 431 -9.20 2.25 22.86
C GLU A 431 -9.58 2.36 21.38
N LEU A 432 -10.42 1.43 20.90
CA LEU A 432 -11.02 1.45 19.56
C LEU A 432 -11.47 2.88 19.22
N PRO A 433 -11.31 3.34 17.97
CA PRO A 433 -11.75 4.68 17.59
C PRO A 433 -13.24 4.83 17.91
N ASN A 434 -13.57 5.69 18.88
CA ASN A 434 -14.95 5.99 19.29
C ASN A 434 -15.64 6.82 18.20
N LEU A 435 -16.03 6.16 17.12
CA LEU A 435 -16.81 6.77 16.05
C LEU A 435 -18.24 7.01 16.53
N SER A 436 -18.74 8.21 16.27
CA SER A 436 -20.16 8.47 16.48
C SER A 436 -21.01 7.63 15.52
N SER A 437 -22.24 7.31 15.94
CA SER A 437 -23.15 6.53 15.11
C SER A 437 -23.45 7.18 13.75
N THR A 438 -23.31 8.51 13.64
CA THR A 438 -23.42 9.22 12.35
C THR A 438 -22.20 9.05 11.48
N GLN A 439 -20.98 9.04 12.04
CA GLN A 439 -19.74 8.79 11.30
C GLN A 439 -19.69 7.37 10.74
N VAL A 440 -20.24 6.38 11.45
CA VAL A 440 -20.37 5.01 10.95
C VAL A 440 -21.17 4.96 9.64
N LEU A 441 -22.28 5.71 9.55
CA LEU A 441 -23.07 5.81 8.32
C LEU A 441 -22.33 6.55 7.21
N ASP A 442 -21.65 7.67 7.52
CA ASP A 442 -20.88 8.42 6.52
C ASP A 442 -19.77 7.57 5.91
N ASN A 443 -19.09 6.78 6.73
CA ASN A 443 -18.05 5.88 6.28
C ASN A 443 -18.59 4.79 5.35
N LEU A 444 -19.74 4.18 5.69
CA LEU A 444 -20.39 3.19 4.82
C LEU A 444 -20.85 3.79 3.50
N ASP A 445 -21.41 4.99 3.52
CA ASP A 445 -21.81 5.71 2.29
C ASP A 445 -20.58 6.03 1.43
N TYR A 446 -19.49 6.43 2.06
CA TYR A 446 -18.23 6.73 1.38
C TYR A 446 -17.64 5.47 0.72
N ILE A 447 -17.58 4.35 1.47
CA ILE A 447 -17.19 3.02 0.97
C ILE A 447 -18.04 2.61 -0.24
N GLU A 448 -19.37 2.72 -0.13
CA GLU A 448 -20.30 2.35 -1.21
C GLU A 448 -20.06 3.20 -2.48
N ASN A 449 -19.97 4.53 -2.31
CA ASN A 449 -19.84 5.47 -3.43
C ASN A 449 -18.49 5.36 -4.15
N ILE A 450 -17.41 5.06 -3.41
CA ILE A 450 -16.04 5.07 -3.95
C ILE A 450 -15.55 3.71 -4.40
N LEU A 451 -15.91 2.65 -3.67
CA LEU A 451 -15.35 1.32 -3.93
C LEU A 451 -16.27 0.47 -4.79
N GLY A 452 -17.56 0.83 -4.90
CA GLY A 452 -18.53 0.10 -5.72
C GLY A 452 -18.51 -1.40 -5.41
N ILE A 453 -18.40 -1.76 -4.12
CA ILE A 453 -18.18 -3.13 -3.64
C ILE A 453 -19.16 -4.06 -4.37
N SER A 454 -18.61 -4.94 -5.21
CA SER A 454 -19.37 -5.83 -6.09
C SER A 454 -19.77 -7.14 -5.40
N ASP A 455 -19.19 -7.42 -4.22
CA ASP A 455 -19.41 -8.62 -3.44
C ASP A 455 -20.43 -8.40 -2.31
N SER A 456 -21.47 -9.24 -2.28
CA SER A 456 -22.54 -9.19 -1.29
C SER A 456 -22.05 -9.55 0.12
N GLU A 457 -21.03 -10.40 0.24
CA GLU A 457 -20.56 -10.90 1.54
C GLU A 457 -19.77 -9.83 2.31
N THR A 458 -18.90 -9.10 1.61
CA THR A 458 -18.15 -7.94 2.15
C THR A 458 -19.08 -6.83 2.60
N ALA A 459 -20.07 -6.49 1.77
CA ALA A 459 -21.07 -5.48 2.10
C ALA A 459 -21.86 -5.90 3.34
N GLU A 460 -22.27 -7.15 3.41
CA GLU A 460 -22.97 -7.74 4.56
C GLU A 460 -22.12 -7.69 5.84
N PHE A 461 -20.82 -8.00 5.75
CA PHE A 461 -19.88 -7.87 6.87
C PHE A 461 -19.77 -6.43 7.38
N LEU A 462 -19.49 -5.47 6.48
CA LEU A 462 -19.34 -4.05 6.84
C LEU A 462 -20.62 -3.47 7.44
N ILE A 463 -21.79 -3.84 6.89
CA ILE A 463 -23.10 -3.45 7.43
C ILE A 463 -23.31 -4.01 8.84
N ASN A 464 -23.06 -5.31 9.06
CA ASN A 464 -23.25 -5.93 10.38
C ASN A 464 -22.22 -5.44 11.41
N LYS A 465 -21.01 -5.10 10.97
CA LYS A 465 -19.99 -4.49 11.83
C LYS A 465 -20.37 -3.07 12.24
N GLY A 466 -20.83 -2.25 11.30
CA GLY A 466 -21.40 -0.93 11.59
C GLY A 466 -22.62 -1.01 12.52
N LEU A 467 -23.48 -2.02 12.33
CA LEU A 467 -24.62 -2.30 13.20
C LEU A 467 -24.17 -2.59 14.64
N GLY A 468 -23.13 -3.39 14.82
CA GLY A 468 -22.53 -3.67 16.13
C GLY A 468 -21.94 -2.42 16.81
N ARG A 469 -21.27 -1.54 16.05
CA ARG A 469 -20.74 -0.26 16.56
C ARG A 469 -21.85 0.67 17.06
N ILE A 470 -22.92 0.82 16.27
CA ILE A 470 -24.06 1.67 16.66
C ILE A 470 -24.74 1.10 17.91
N TRP A 471 -24.93 -0.23 18.00
CA TRP A 471 -25.42 -0.86 19.22
C TRP A 471 -24.52 -0.59 20.42
N ASN A 472 -23.20 -0.70 20.27
CA ASN A 472 -22.27 -0.38 21.36
C ASN A 472 -22.34 1.08 21.78
N ASN A 473 -22.42 2.02 20.83
CA ASN A 473 -22.57 3.44 21.13
C ASN A 473 -23.86 3.70 21.90
N VAL A 474 -25.00 3.19 21.43
CA VAL A 474 -26.30 3.40 22.06
C VAL A 474 -26.39 2.73 23.43
N LEU A 475 -25.86 1.53 23.60
CA LEU A 475 -25.81 0.84 24.90
C LEU A 475 -24.86 1.50 25.91
N ARG A 476 -23.90 2.31 25.45
CA ARG A 476 -22.96 3.08 26.28
C ARG A 476 -23.40 4.53 26.47
N SER A 477 -24.34 5.02 25.68
CA SER A 477 -24.78 6.41 25.65
C SER A 477 -25.49 6.78 26.95
N LYS A 478 -25.15 7.97 27.49
CA LYS A 478 -25.85 8.56 28.64
C LYS A 478 -27.21 9.16 28.23
N ASN A 479 -27.41 9.42 26.94
CA ASN A 479 -28.64 10.00 26.39
C ASN A 479 -28.97 9.33 25.03
N PRO A 480 -29.42 8.07 25.06
CA PRO A 480 -29.62 7.26 23.85
C PRO A 480 -30.71 7.84 22.92
N ASP A 481 -31.72 8.52 23.46
CA ASP A 481 -32.85 9.04 22.66
C ASP A 481 -32.42 10.10 21.64
N ASP A 482 -31.52 11.00 22.03
CA ASP A 482 -30.98 12.03 21.12
C ASP A 482 -30.12 11.41 19.99
N GLU A 483 -29.35 10.38 20.32
CA GLU A 483 -28.53 9.64 19.36
C GLU A 483 -29.39 8.88 18.34
N ILE A 484 -30.46 8.25 18.81
CA ILE A 484 -31.46 7.55 17.99
C ILE A 484 -32.21 8.52 17.07
N ASN A 485 -32.64 9.67 17.59
CA ASN A 485 -33.33 10.69 16.80
C ASN A 485 -32.42 11.24 15.69
N THR A 486 -31.15 11.46 16.00
CA THR A 486 -30.14 11.89 15.02
C THR A 486 -29.93 10.82 13.94
N LEU A 487 -29.83 9.54 14.33
CA LEU A 487 -29.71 8.41 13.42
C LEU A 487 -30.93 8.26 12.48
N ARG A 488 -32.17 8.40 12.99
CA ARG A 488 -33.39 8.27 12.19
C ARG A 488 -33.44 9.28 11.05
N ASN A 489 -33.09 10.53 11.35
CA ASN A 489 -33.23 11.66 10.43
C ASN A 489 -32.11 11.74 9.38
N LYS A 490 -31.00 11.01 9.57
CA LYS A 490 -29.86 11.02 8.64
C LYS A 490 -30.19 10.29 7.34
N LYS A 491 -30.03 10.94 6.18
CA LYS A 491 -30.14 10.27 4.87
C LYS A 491 -28.78 9.67 4.51
N GLY A 492 -28.78 8.47 3.93
CA GLY A 492 -27.57 7.82 3.42
C GLY A 492 -27.84 7.04 2.12
N SER A 493 -26.81 6.39 1.59
CA SER A 493 -26.89 5.53 0.40
C SER A 493 -27.44 4.12 0.74
N SER A 494 -27.35 3.15 -0.19
CA SER A 494 -28.03 1.86 -0.04
C SER A 494 -27.57 1.10 1.21
N TYR A 495 -26.28 1.11 1.52
CA TYR A 495 -25.69 0.38 2.65
C TYR A 495 -26.08 1.01 3.98
N SER A 496 -25.99 2.34 4.11
CA SER A 496 -26.46 3.03 5.33
C SER A 496 -27.95 2.88 5.55
N ASN A 497 -28.76 2.90 4.48
CA ASN A 497 -30.20 2.65 4.61
C ASN A 497 -30.46 1.21 5.06
N THR A 498 -29.76 0.23 4.49
CA THR A 498 -29.87 -1.18 4.90
C THR A 498 -29.46 -1.37 6.37
N LEU A 499 -28.34 -0.77 6.78
CA LEU A 499 -27.90 -0.77 8.17
C LEU A 499 -28.95 -0.16 9.09
N LYS A 500 -29.47 1.01 8.72
CA LYS A 500 -30.48 1.72 9.52
C LYS A 500 -31.75 0.91 9.65
N GLU A 501 -32.24 0.34 8.56
CA GLU A 501 -33.43 -0.52 8.56
C GLU A 501 -33.25 -1.69 9.52
N ARG A 502 -32.10 -2.38 9.47
CA ARG A 502 -31.78 -3.47 10.40
C ARG A 502 -31.65 -2.99 11.83
N TYR A 503 -30.95 -1.88 12.06
CA TYR A 503 -30.78 -1.33 13.39
C TYR A 503 -32.13 -0.95 14.01
N PHE A 504 -32.99 -0.24 13.28
CA PHE A 504 -34.29 0.16 13.80
C PHE A 504 -35.27 -1.00 13.92
N ASP A 505 -35.23 -1.98 13.02
CA ASP A 505 -35.98 -3.24 13.21
C ASP A 505 -35.58 -3.95 14.51
N GLN A 506 -34.28 -4.04 14.80
CA GLN A 506 -33.78 -4.62 16.05
C GLN A 506 -34.07 -3.75 17.27
N TYR A 507 -33.88 -2.43 17.18
CA TYR A 507 -34.07 -1.49 18.29
C TYR A 507 -35.55 -1.36 18.65
N ASP A 508 -36.41 -1.07 17.67
CA ASP A 508 -37.86 -0.94 17.89
C ASP A 508 -38.45 -2.30 18.29
N GLY A 509 -37.92 -3.38 17.72
CA GLY A 509 -38.18 -4.75 18.15
C GLY A 509 -37.85 -5.00 19.62
N ALA A 510 -36.64 -4.66 20.06
CA ALA A 510 -36.20 -4.84 21.44
C ALA A 510 -36.99 -3.97 22.42
N VAL A 511 -37.24 -2.70 22.07
CA VAL A 511 -38.00 -1.74 22.91
C VAL A 511 -39.49 -2.09 22.97
N SER A 512 -40.02 -2.81 21.98
CA SER A 512 -41.41 -3.28 22.00
C SER A 512 -41.62 -4.62 22.70
N ILE A 513 -40.56 -5.38 23.03
CA ILE A 513 -40.70 -6.63 23.80
C ILE A 513 -41.36 -6.32 25.16
N PRO A 514 -42.59 -6.78 25.44
CA PRO A 514 -43.20 -6.56 26.74
C PRO A 514 -42.47 -7.38 27.80
N ILE A 515 -42.41 -6.86 29.03
CA ILE A 515 -41.93 -7.64 30.17
C ILE A 515 -42.93 -8.78 30.39
N PRO A 516 -42.52 -10.07 30.29
CA PRO A 516 -43.45 -11.18 30.43
C PRO A 516 -44.12 -11.20 31.80
N LYS A 517 -45.39 -11.62 31.83
CA LYS A 517 -46.16 -11.73 33.07
C LYS A 517 -45.45 -12.66 34.06
N GLY A 518 -45.35 -12.25 35.31
CA GLY A 518 -44.69 -13.02 36.37
C GLY A 518 -43.20 -12.72 36.56
N TYR A 519 -42.63 -11.77 35.80
CA TYR A 519 -41.24 -11.34 35.98
C TYR A 519 -41.02 -10.68 37.35
N SER A 520 -40.01 -11.14 38.10
CA SER A 520 -39.73 -10.67 39.47
C SER A 520 -38.25 -10.60 39.86
N PHE A 521 -37.34 -10.50 38.89
CA PHE A 521 -35.90 -10.58 39.15
C PHE A 521 -35.41 -9.47 40.10
N LYS A 522 -34.81 -9.86 41.23
CA LYS A 522 -34.27 -8.93 42.24
C LYS A 522 -32.75 -9.07 42.41
N LEU A 523 -32.09 -7.94 42.59
CA LEU A 523 -30.70 -7.83 43.04
C LEU A 523 -30.65 -6.91 44.27
N GLU A 524 -30.07 -7.38 45.38
CA GLU A 524 -30.08 -6.65 46.68
C GLU A 524 -31.50 -6.17 47.07
N GLU A 525 -32.49 -7.07 46.94
CA GLU A 525 -33.92 -6.85 47.19
C GLU A 525 -34.63 -5.84 46.27
N LYS A 526 -33.91 -5.18 45.36
CA LYS A 526 -34.50 -4.26 44.38
C LYS A 526 -34.89 -4.99 43.10
N LEU A 527 -36.10 -4.73 42.62
CA LEU A 527 -36.57 -5.21 41.32
C LEU A 527 -35.76 -4.54 40.21
N ILE A 528 -35.13 -5.33 39.34
CA ILE A 528 -34.34 -4.84 38.21
C ILE A 528 -35.08 -5.20 36.92
N ASN A 529 -35.43 -4.21 36.11
CA ASN A 529 -36.04 -4.46 34.80
C ASN A 529 -35.01 -5.01 33.80
N PRO A 530 -35.44 -5.80 32.79
CA PRO A 530 -34.53 -6.29 31.77
C PRO A 530 -33.87 -5.14 31.00
N SER A 531 -32.56 -5.21 30.86
CA SER A 531 -31.77 -4.25 30.07
C SER A 531 -32.08 -4.32 28.58
N LEU A 532 -31.71 -3.28 27.84
CA LEU A 532 -31.92 -3.23 26.39
C LEU A 532 -31.21 -4.38 25.66
N MET A 533 -30.00 -4.76 26.07
CA MET A 533 -29.29 -5.92 25.49
C MET A 533 -30.04 -7.24 25.73
N GLN A 534 -30.60 -7.46 26.93
CA GLN A 534 -31.39 -8.66 27.23
C GLN A 534 -32.65 -8.74 26.36
N ARG A 535 -33.28 -7.60 26.10
CA ARG A 535 -34.45 -7.48 25.21
C ARG A 535 -34.07 -7.68 23.75
N LEU A 536 -32.91 -7.19 23.32
CA LEU A 536 -32.36 -7.42 21.99
C LEU A 536 -32.15 -8.91 21.70
N ILE A 537 -31.52 -9.65 22.62
CA ILE A 537 -31.35 -11.11 22.48
C ILE A 537 -32.71 -11.80 22.36
N SER A 538 -33.68 -11.40 23.20
CA SER A 538 -35.04 -11.96 23.17
C SER A 538 -35.79 -11.65 21.86
N TYR A 539 -35.57 -10.48 21.27
CA TYR A 539 -36.12 -10.12 19.97
C TYR A 539 -35.45 -10.91 18.84
N ARG A 540 -34.12 -10.94 18.79
CA ARG A 540 -33.35 -11.62 17.74
C ARG A 540 -33.63 -13.12 17.74
N ILE A 541 -33.68 -13.79 18.89
CA ILE A 541 -33.99 -15.22 18.93
C ILE A 541 -35.43 -15.52 18.47
N LYS A 542 -36.38 -14.64 18.77
CA LYS A 542 -37.76 -14.77 18.29
C LYS A 542 -37.83 -14.69 16.76
N LYS A 543 -37.00 -13.86 16.14
CA LYS A 543 -36.96 -13.62 14.69
C LYS A 543 -36.08 -14.60 13.93
N GLU A 544 -34.86 -14.79 14.38
CA GLU A 544 -33.78 -15.54 13.70
C GLU A 544 -33.69 -17.01 14.14
N ARG A 545 -34.36 -17.37 15.25
CA ARG A 545 -34.39 -18.70 15.89
C ARG A 545 -33.06 -19.22 16.43
N ARG A 546 -31.96 -19.05 15.68
CA ARG A 546 -30.63 -19.60 15.99
C ARG A 546 -29.59 -18.48 16.01
N ILE A 547 -29.19 -18.08 17.22
CA ILE A 547 -28.27 -16.96 17.41
C ILE A 547 -27.22 -17.25 18.48
N GLY A 548 -26.08 -16.57 18.37
CA GLY A 548 -25.06 -16.51 19.39
C GLY A 548 -25.17 -15.31 20.32
N ASN A 549 -24.90 -15.50 21.61
CA ASN A 549 -24.63 -14.42 22.55
C ASN A 549 -23.17 -14.50 23.03
N TRP A 550 -22.33 -13.71 22.38
CA TRP A 550 -20.90 -13.61 22.63
C TRP A 550 -20.57 -12.58 23.69
N SER A 551 -21.55 -11.99 24.38
CA SER A 551 -21.32 -10.86 25.27
C SER A 551 -20.36 -11.19 26.42
N GLY A 552 -19.66 -10.17 26.92
CA GLY A 552 -18.68 -10.29 27.99
C GLY A 552 -19.23 -10.87 29.29
N THR A 553 -18.34 -11.20 30.22
CA THR A 553 -18.73 -11.61 31.57
C THR A 553 -19.50 -10.48 32.26
N GLY A 554 -20.53 -10.83 33.04
CA GLY A 554 -21.38 -9.82 33.71
C GLY A 554 -22.38 -9.08 32.82
N ALA A 555 -22.38 -9.28 31.49
CA ALA A 555 -23.33 -8.63 30.58
C ALA A 555 -24.80 -9.06 30.77
N GLY A 556 -25.09 -10.06 31.60
CA GLY A 556 -26.45 -10.54 31.84
C GLY A 556 -26.96 -11.59 30.85
N LYS A 557 -26.06 -12.41 30.29
CA LYS A 557 -26.37 -13.50 29.34
C LYS A 557 -27.42 -14.48 29.87
N THR A 558 -27.25 -14.98 31.09
CA THR A 558 -28.20 -15.91 31.74
C THR A 558 -29.61 -15.33 31.78
N LEU A 559 -29.77 -14.10 32.27
CA LEU A 559 -31.07 -13.44 32.32
C LEU A 559 -31.65 -13.16 30.93
N SER A 560 -30.81 -12.90 29.91
CA SER A 560 -31.25 -12.76 28.52
C SER A 560 -31.87 -14.04 27.97
N ALA A 561 -31.30 -15.21 28.28
CA ALA A 561 -31.81 -16.51 27.86
C ALA A 561 -33.13 -16.88 28.58
N ILE A 562 -33.22 -16.57 29.88
CA ILE A 562 -34.43 -16.79 30.68
C ILE A 562 -35.57 -15.89 30.20
N LEU A 563 -35.27 -14.63 29.88
CA LEU A 563 -36.25 -13.71 29.29
C LEU A 563 -36.71 -14.20 27.91
N ALA A 564 -35.75 -14.60 27.06
CA ALA A 564 -36.01 -15.10 25.72
C ALA A 564 -36.99 -16.27 25.72
N SER A 565 -36.81 -17.26 26.61
CA SER A 565 -37.70 -18.43 26.67
C SER A 565 -39.16 -18.04 26.96
N ARG A 566 -39.39 -17.01 27.79
CA ARG A 566 -40.74 -16.47 28.03
C ARG A 566 -41.27 -15.64 26.88
N VAL A 567 -40.42 -14.87 26.20
CA VAL A 567 -40.80 -14.04 25.04
C VAL A 567 -41.24 -14.89 23.84
N ILE A 568 -40.60 -16.04 23.62
CA ILE A 568 -41.01 -17.00 22.57
C ILE A 568 -42.09 -17.98 23.04
N ASN A 569 -42.55 -17.88 24.29
CA ASN A 569 -43.52 -18.77 24.92
C ASN A 569 -43.11 -20.25 24.87
N ALA A 570 -41.84 -20.55 25.17
CA ALA A 570 -41.32 -21.91 25.21
C ALA A 570 -41.99 -22.71 26.33
N LYS A 571 -42.54 -23.88 26.00
CA LYS A 571 -43.10 -24.83 26.97
C LYS A 571 -42.02 -25.68 27.62
N LEU A 572 -41.02 -26.09 26.83
CA LEU A 572 -39.84 -26.80 27.30
C LEU A 572 -38.56 -26.11 26.82
N THR A 573 -37.76 -25.65 27.79
CA THR A 573 -36.42 -25.11 27.58
C THR A 573 -35.39 -26.06 28.18
N ILE A 574 -34.43 -26.51 27.37
CA ILE A 574 -33.27 -27.28 27.86
C ILE A 574 -32.09 -26.34 27.98
N VAL A 575 -31.45 -26.31 29.15
CA VAL A 575 -30.22 -25.57 29.39
C VAL A 575 -29.10 -26.57 29.63
N ILE A 576 -28.06 -26.50 28.81
CA ILE A 576 -26.84 -27.31 28.95
C ILE A 576 -25.72 -26.37 29.38
N GLY A 577 -25.12 -26.62 30.54
CA GLY A 577 -24.07 -25.76 31.08
C GLY A 577 -23.01 -26.51 31.89
N LEU A 578 -22.12 -25.75 32.51
CA LEU A 578 -21.08 -26.29 33.39
C LEU A 578 -21.66 -26.83 34.70
N ASN A 579 -20.95 -27.80 35.28
CA ASN A 579 -21.36 -28.47 36.51
C ASN A 579 -21.62 -27.53 37.71
N ASN A 580 -20.92 -26.40 37.75
CA ASN A 580 -21.02 -25.36 38.78
C ASN A 580 -22.01 -24.23 38.45
N THR A 581 -22.54 -24.18 37.23
CA THR A 581 -23.67 -23.29 36.88
C THR A 581 -24.99 -24.03 37.02
N ILE A 582 -24.98 -25.36 36.88
CA ILE A 582 -26.11 -26.26 37.11
C ILE A 582 -26.00 -26.89 38.52
N LEU A 583 -26.35 -26.11 39.54
CA LEU A 583 -26.26 -26.47 40.96
C LEU A 583 -27.60 -26.95 41.52
N ASN A 584 -27.96 -26.55 42.73
CA ASN A 584 -29.23 -26.83 43.39
C ASN A 584 -30.27 -25.76 43.04
N GLU A 585 -31.49 -25.94 43.51
CA GLU A 585 -32.62 -25.08 43.16
C GLU A 585 -32.47 -23.59 43.51
N ASP A 586 -31.61 -23.26 44.47
CA ASP A 586 -31.47 -21.90 45.01
C ASP A 586 -30.26 -21.14 44.46
N THR A 587 -29.41 -21.78 43.64
CA THR A 587 -28.17 -21.18 43.12
C THR A 587 -27.94 -21.48 41.64
N GLY A 588 -27.09 -20.68 40.98
CA GLY A 588 -26.81 -20.84 39.54
C GLY A 588 -28.05 -20.63 38.69
N TRP A 589 -28.19 -21.40 37.60
CA TRP A 589 -29.31 -21.28 36.66
C TRP A 589 -30.67 -21.46 37.33
N ALA A 590 -30.83 -22.44 38.22
CA ALA A 590 -32.12 -22.70 38.86
C ALA A 590 -32.55 -21.53 39.76
N GLY A 591 -31.60 -20.99 40.54
CA GLY A 591 -31.83 -19.79 41.35
C GLY A 591 -32.19 -18.57 40.50
N ASP A 592 -31.47 -18.32 39.41
CA ASP A 592 -31.73 -17.20 38.50
C ASP A 592 -33.09 -17.34 37.79
N ILE A 593 -33.49 -18.55 37.39
CA ILE A 593 -34.81 -18.84 36.81
C ILE A 593 -35.90 -18.58 37.84
N LYS A 594 -35.79 -19.09 39.08
CA LYS A 594 -36.79 -18.84 40.13
C LYS A 594 -36.88 -17.37 40.51
N ASN A 595 -35.74 -16.67 40.58
CA ASN A 595 -35.71 -15.23 40.87
C ASN A 595 -36.43 -14.44 39.77
N ALA A 596 -36.16 -14.76 38.49
CA ALA A 596 -36.79 -14.10 37.36
C ALA A 596 -38.27 -14.48 37.19
N PHE A 597 -38.61 -15.77 37.31
CA PHE A 597 -39.94 -16.33 37.07
C PHE A 597 -40.24 -17.47 38.07
N PRO A 598 -40.81 -17.14 39.25
CA PRO A 598 -41.07 -18.10 40.33
C PRO A 598 -42.08 -19.20 39.96
N ASP A 599 -42.86 -19.01 38.89
CA ASP A 599 -43.86 -19.96 38.39
C ASP A 599 -43.25 -21.10 37.55
N SER A 600 -41.94 -21.07 37.27
CA SER A 600 -41.25 -22.07 36.45
C SER A 600 -41.19 -23.45 37.11
N ASN A 601 -41.42 -24.52 36.35
CA ASN A 601 -41.08 -25.88 36.76
C ASN A 601 -39.63 -26.17 36.35
N ILE A 602 -38.76 -26.55 37.29
CA ILE A 602 -37.32 -26.73 37.05
C ILE A 602 -36.93 -28.14 37.44
N MET A 603 -36.32 -28.87 36.50
CA MET A 603 -35.77 -30.20 36.70
C MET A 603 -34.26 -30.14 36.55
N ILE A 604 -33.52 -30.68 37.52
CA ILE A 604 -32.06 -30.52 37.59
C ILE A 604 -31.39 -31.87 37.50
N LYS A 605 -30.59 -32.10 36.45
CA LYS A 605 -29.82 -33.34 36.22
C LYS A 605 -30.66 -34.63 36.29
N GLU A 606 -31.98 -34.51 36.10
CA GLU A 606 -32.87 -35.66 35.96
C GLU A 606 -32.60 -36.34 34.63
N LYS A 607 -32.64 -37.68 34.64
CA LYS A 607 -32.22 -38.50 33.50
C LYS A 607 -33.34 -39.34 32.90
N ARG A 608 -34.41 -39.57 33.66
CA ARG A 608 -35.57 -40.40 33.29
C ARG A 608 -36.80 -39.98 34.06
N GLY A 609 -37.97 -40.36 33.56
CA GLY A 609 -39.26 -40.13 34.21
C GLY A 609 -39.62 -38.66 34.30
N PHE A 610 -39.31 -37.89 33.24
CA PHE A 610 -39.52 -36.45 33.22
C PHE A 610 -40.99 -36.10 33.46
N LYS A 611 -41.25 -35.28 34.50
CA LYS A 611 -42.58 -34.80 34.89
C LYS A 611 -42.69 -33.31 34.59
N PHE A 612 -42.85 -33.00 33.31
CA PHE A 612 -43.10 -31.63 32.90
C PHE A 612 -44.55 -31.23 33.20
N SER A 613 -44.75 -29.96 33.53
CA SER A 613 -46.05 -29.37 33.77
C SER A 613 -46.68 -28.98 32.43
N ASP A 614 -47.95 -29.35 32.22
CA ASP A 614 -48.72 -28.90 31.06
C ASP A 614 -49.15 -27.43 31.16
N THR A 615 -49.11 -26.86 32.36
CA THR A 615 -49.66 -25.52 32.67
C THR A 615 -48.59 -24.48 32.98
N LYS A 616 -47.38 -24.89 33.34
CA LYS A 616 -46.25 -24.01 33.68
C LYS A 616 -45.09 -24.22 32.71
N PRO A 617 -44.29 -23.18 32.41
CA PRO A 617 -43.08 -23.36 31.60
C PRO A 617 -42.04 -24.23 32.30
N ASN A 618 -41.44 -25.13 31.53
CA ASN A 618 -40.52 -26.14 32.03
C ASN A 618 -39.09 -25.84 31.63
N PHE A 619 -38.18 -26.01 32.59
CA PHE A 619 -36.74 -25.95 32.38
C PHE A 619 -36.11 -27.29 32.76
N LEU A 620 -35.37 -27.89 31.84
CA LEU A 620 -34.51 -29.03 32.11
C LEU A 620 -33.05 -28.57 32.11
N LEU A 621 -32.40 -28.64 33.26
CA LEU A 621 -31.03 -28.19 33.45
C LEU A 621 -30.09 -29.39 33.45
N LEU A 622 -29.25 -29.52 32.43
CA LEU A 622 -28.28 -30.60 32.26
C LEU A 622 -26.85 -30.06 32.28
N ASN A 623 -25.93 -30.85 32.80
CA ASN A 623 -24.51 -30.55 32.67
C ASN A 623 -23.92 -31.24 31.43
N TYR A 624 -22.79 -30.75 30.94
CA TYR A 624 -22.09 -31.37 29.81
C TYR A 624 -21.65 -32.83 30.06
N GLU A 625 -21.40 -33.22 31.30
CA GLU A 625 -21.04 -34.58 31.69
C GLU A 625 -22.19 -35.57 31.50
N THR A 626 -23.46 -35.11 31.53
CA THR A 626 -24.63 -35.94 31.27
C THR A 626 -24.60 -36.56 29.88
N PHE A 627 -23.83 -36.00 28.93
CA PHE A 627 -23.69 -36.48 27.55
C PHE A 627 -22.45 -37.38 27.32
N GLN A 628 -21.76 -37.81 28.38
CA GLN A 628 -20.59 -38.72 28.26
C GLN A 628 -20.77 -40.06 28.99
N LEU A 629 -21.84 -40.19 29.76
CA LEU A 629 -22.13 -41.37 30.56
C LEU A 629 -22.65 -42.52 29.69
N PRO A 630 -22.53 -43.78 30.14
CA PRO A 630 -23.03 -44.93 29.39
C PRO A 630 -24.53 -44.87 29.06
N ASP A 631 -25.32 -44.19 29.89
CA ASP A 631 -26.77 -44.03 29.75
C ASP A 631 -27.18 -42.77 28.98
N SER A 632 -26.24 -41.89 28.59
CA SER A 632 -26.51 -40.58 27.96
C SER A 632 -27.44 -40.64 26.76
N ARG A 633 -27.26 -41.65 25.90
CA ARG A 633 -28.08 -41.81 24.69
C ARG A 633 -29.55 -42.05 25.03
N LYS A 634 -29.82 -42.87 26.06
CA LYS A 634 -31.20 -43.16 26.50
C LYS A 634 -31.86 -41.92 27.09
N VAL A 635 -31.10 -41.06 27.77
CA VAL A 635 -31.61 -39.78 28.29
C VAL A 635 -32.07 -38.88 27.13
N VAL A 636 -31.26 -38.77 26.08
CA VAL A 636 -31.59 -37.98 24.89
C VAL A 636 -32.79 -38.56 24.14
N GLU A 637 -32.81 -39.87 23.93
CA GLU A 637 -33.95 -40.58 23.29
C GLU A 637 -35.24 -40.39 24.09
N GLU A 638 -35.21 -40.53 25.42
CA GLU A 638 -36.39 -40.33 26.26
C GLU A 638 -36.94 -38.90 26.14
N ILE A 639 -36.09 -37.87 26.14
CA ILE A 639 -36.50 -36.47 25.95
C ILE A 639 -37.20 -36.31 24.59
N LEU A 640 -36.57 -36.81 23.52
CA LEU A 640 -37.03 -36.62 22.14
C LEU A 640 -38.31 -37.40 21.82
N ASP A 641 -38.47 -38.60 22.38
CA ASP A 641 -39.63 -39.47 22.13
C ASP A 641 -40.88 -38.97 22.84
N THR A 642 -40.73 -38.32 23.99
CA THR A 642 -41.85 -37.97 24.87
C THR A 642 -42.22 -36.49 24.84
N HIS A 643 -41.31 -35.60 24.44
CA HIS A 643 -41.54 -34.15 24.56
C HIS A 643 -41.00 -33.37 23.36
N LYS A 644 -41.77 -32.35 22.95
CA LYS A 644 -41.36 -31.36 21.96
C LYS A 644 -40.50 -30.28 22.64
N VAL A 645 -39.25 -30.14 22.24
CA VAL A 645 -38.33 -29.10 22.74
C VAL A 645 -38.54 -27.80 21.95
N ASP A 646 -38.76 -26.68 22.65
CA ASP A 646 -38.98 -25.37 22.02
C ASP A 646 -37.70 -24.52 21.99
N MET A 647 -36.86 -24.66 23.00
CA MET A 647 -35.61 -23.90 23.11
C MET A 647 -34.48 -24.74 23.71
N ILE A 648 -33.29 -24.64 23.11
CA ILE A 648 -32.06 -25.21 23.66
C ILE A 648 -31.07 -24.06 23.89
N VAL A 649 -30.55 -23.99 25.11
CA VAL A 649 -29.51 -23.03 25.52
C VAL A 649 -28.23 -23.79 25.80
N LEU A 650 -27.16 -23.41 25.11
CA LEU A 650 -25.80 -23.94 25.34
C LEU A 650 -24.98 -22.86 26.04
N ASP A 651 -24.87 -22.97 27.37
CA ASP A 651 -24.09 -22.06 28.21
C ASP A 651 -22.63 -22.50 28.31
N GLU A 652 -21.70 -21.59 28.09
CA GLU A 652 -20.27 -21.90 27.88
C GLU A 652 -20.09 -22.96 26.78
N VAL A 653 -20.72 -22.69 25.63
CA VAL A 653 -20.89 -23.61 24.48
C VAL A 653 -19.59 -24.27 23.99
N HIS A 654 -18.44 -23.63 24.20
CA HIS A 654 -17.12 -24.18 23.93
C HIS A 654 -16.84 -25.50 24.69
N SER A 655 -17.48 -25.72 25.84
CA SER A 655 -17.36 -26.91 26.69
C SER A 655 -18.03 -28.16 26.10
N ALA A 656 -18.70 -28.04 24.95
CA ALA A 656 -19.24 -29.18 24.21
C ALA A 656 -18.13 -30.10 23.63
N LYS A 657 -16.90 -29.61 23.44
CA LYS A 657 -15.74 -30.40 22.99
C LYS A 657 -14.91 -30.94 24.18
N SER A 658 -14.30 -32.12 24.01
CA SER A 658 -13.24 -32.66 24.89
C SER A 658 -11.87 -32.20 24.39
N LYS A 659 -10.89 -31.98 25.30
CA LYS A 659 -9.54 -31.51 24.97
C LYS A 659 -8.69 -32.52 24.17
N ASP A 660 -9.07 -33.80 24.17
CA ASP A 660 -8.18 -34.90 23.76
C ASP A 660 -8.68 -35.76 22.58
N GLU A 661 -9.83 -35.46 21.95
CA GLU A 661 -10.38 -36.26 20.83
C GLU A 661 -10.91 -35.40 19.67
N LYS A 662 -10.71 -35.91 18.44
CA LYS A 662 -11.21 -35.29 17.18
C LYS A 662 -12.73 -35.08 17.19
N GLU A 663 -13.49 -35.94 17.88
CA GLU A 663 -14.92 -35.72 18.12
C GLU A 663 -15.39 -36.45 19.39
N SER A 664 -15.64 -35.71 20.47
CA SER A 664 -16.01 -36.31 21.76
C SER A 664 -17.44 -36.89 21.73
N LYS A 665 -17.69 -38.01 22.42
CA LYS A 665 -19.05 -38.58 22.60
C LYS A 665 -20.10 -37.55 23.03
N ARG A 666 -19.69 -36.59 23.86
CA ARG A 666 -20.47 -35.43 24.30
C ARG A 666 -21.01 -34.64 23.11
N ARG A 667 -20.13 -34.24 22.20
CA ARG A 667 -20.44 -33.45 21.00
C ARG A 667 -21.42 -34.19 20.09
N ILE A 668 -21.17 -35.47 19.84
CA ILE A 668 -22.03 -36.31 18.98
C ILE A 668 -23.46 -36.34 19.53
N LEU A 669 -23.62 -36.56 20.84
CA LEU A 669 -24.95 -36.63 21.46
C LEU A 669 -25.65 -35.27 21.54
N ILE A 670 -24.93 -34.17 21.75
CA ILE A 670 -25.51 -32.82 21.71
C ILE A 670 -25.97 -32.46 20.29
N ASN A 671 -25.15 -32.75 19.27
CA ASN A 671 -25.53 -32.55 17.87
C ASN A 671 -26.74 -33.42 17.51
N HIS A 672 -26.79 -34.66 17.99
CA HIS A 672 -27.95 -35.53 17.81
C HIS A 672 -29.22 -34.95 18.44
N LEU A 673 -29.14 -34.43 19.67
CA LEU A 673 -30.24 -33.74 20.35
C LEU A 673 -30.71 -32.53 19.53
N LEU A 674 -29.78 -31.67 19.07
CA LEU A 674 -30.09 -30.47 18.28
C LEU A 674 -30.76 -30.83 16.95
N GLN A 675 -30.21 -31.80 16.22
CA GLN A 675 -30.73 -32.25 14.93
C GLN A 675 -32.13 -32.83 15.08
N LYS A 676 -32.32 -33.80 15.98
CA LYS A 676 -33.63 -34.45 16.20
C LYS A 676 -34.67 -33.50 16.78
N SER A 677 -34.28 -32.60 17.68
CA SER A 677 -35.20 -31.55 18.16
C SER A 677 -35.65 -30.63 17.02
N SER A 678 -34.79 -30.37 16.03
CA SER A 678 -35.13 -29.54 14.86
C SER A 678 -36.05 -30.26 13.89
N GLU A 679 -35.86 -31.56 13.70
CA GLU A 679 -36.77 -32.41 12.90
C GLU A 679 -38.18 -32.46 13.53
N ILE A 680 -38.26 -32.58 14.86
CA ILE A 680 -39.53 -32.61 15.61
C ILE A 680 -40.17 -31.21 15.69
N ASN A 681 -39.35 -30.17 15.82
CA ASN A 681 -39.78 -28.79 15.92
C ASN A 681 -39.00 -27.87 14.95
N PRO A 682 -39.55 -27.59 13.76
CA PRO A 682 -38.91 -26.68 12.81
C PRO A 682 -38.72 -25.25 13.35
N ASP A 683 -39.53 -24.83 14.34
CA ASP A 683 -39.43 -23.54 15.02
C ASP A 683 -38.47 -23.56 16.23
N LEU A 684 -37.70 -24.63 16.43
CA LEU A 684 -36.75 -24.77 17.54
C LEU A 684 -35.81 -23.56 17.60
N CYS A 685 -35.76 -22.94 18.77
CA CYS A 685 -34.83 -21.87 19.05
C CYS A 685 -33.53 -22.42 19.68
N VAL A 686 -32.37 -21.99 19.17
CA VAL A 686 -31.06 -22.38 19.72
C VAL A 686 -30.28 -21.13 20.09
N LEU A 687 -29.85 -21.05 21.34
CA LEU A 687 -29.04 -19.97 21.86
C LEU A 687 -27.70 -20.51 22.37
N GLY A 688 -26.63 -20.23 21.65
CA GLY A 688 -25.28 -20.50 22.15
C GLY A 688 -24.70 -19.30 22.86
N MET A 689 -24.08 -19.52 24.02
CA MET A 689 -23.53 -18.43 24.84
C MET A 689 -22.09 -18.74 25.24
N SER A 690 -21.20 -17.78 25.03
CA SER A 690 -19.82 -17.85 25.50
C SER A 690 -19.26 -16.43 25.65
N ALA A 691 -18.57 -16.14 26.76
CA ALA A 691 -17.80 -14.89 26.85
C ALA A 691 -16.53 -14.93 25.99
N THR A 692 -16.05 -16.14 25.68
CA THR A 692 -14.81 -16.42 24.95
C THR A 692 -15.11 -17.49 23.88
N PRO A 693 -15.71 -17.12 22.73
CA PRO A 693 -16.06 -18.09 21.69
C PRO A 693 -14.82 -18.74 21.04
N VAL A 694 -13.65 -18.13 21.17
CA VAL A 694 -12.35 -18.70 20.81
C VAL A 694 -11.49 -18.78 22.07
N ILE A 695 -11.03 -19.97 22.46
CA ILE A 695 -10.23 -20.19 23.67
C ILE A 695 -8.83 -20.70 23.33
N ASN A 696 -8.75 -21.67 22.41
CA ASN A 696 -7.50 -22.35 22.11
C ASN A 696 -7.10 -22.27 20.64
N SER A 697 -8.07 -22.28 19.73
CA SER A 697 -7.83 -22.43 18.30
C SER A 697 -9.06 -22.00 17.48
N LEU A 698 -8.83 -21.69 16.21
CA LEU A 698 -9.87 -21.20 15.30
C LEU A 698 -10.93 -22.26 14.98
N ASP A 699 -10.60 -23.56 15.05
CA ASP A 699 -11.59 -24.64 14.88
C ASP A 699 -12.66 -24.66 15.97
N GLU A 700 -12.38 -24.06 17.13
CA GLU A 700 -13.34 -23.95 18.22
C GLU A 700 -14.50 -23.04 17.84
N ALA A 701 -14.22 -21.88 17.25
CA ALA A 701 -15.26 -20.94 16.82
C ALA A 701 -16.05 -21.44 15.61
N VAL A 702 -15.40 -22.03 14.60
CA VAL A 702 -16.11 -22.64 13.47
C VAL A 702 -17.10 -23.68 13.98
N SER A 703 -16.61 -24.59 14.82
CA SER A 703 -17.44 -25.62 15.43
C SER A 703 -18.56 -25.11 16.33
N LEU A 704 -18.38 -23.94 16.94
CA LEU A 704 -19.38 -23.29 17.77
C LEU A 704 -20.49 -22.73 16.89
N ILE A 705 -20.14 -22.05 15.80
CA ILE A 705 -21.08 -21.51 14.81
C ILE A 705 -21.88 -22.66 14.18
N GLU A 706 -21.19 -23.70 13.71
CA GLU A 706 -21.81 -24.88 13.09
C GLU A 706 -22.84 -25.54 14.00
N MET A 707 -22.53 -25.68 15.29
CA MET A 707 -23.45 -26.28 16.26
C MET A 707 -24.70 -25.43 16.51
N ILE A 708 -24.57 -24.10 16.50
CA ILE A 708 -25.71 -23.20 16.72
C ILE A 708 -26.56 -23.06 15.46
N ARG A 709 -25.92 -22.96 14.30
CA ARG A 709 -26.60 -22.84 13.00
C ARG A 709 -27.20 -24.17 12.54
N GLY A 710 -26.54 -25.29 12.86
CA GLY A 710 -26.89 -26.61 12.34
C GLY A 710 -26.43 -26.84 10.90
N GLU A 711 -25.46 -26.06 10.43
CA GLU A 711 -24.94 -26.03 9.06
C GLU A 711 -23.40 -26.13 9.11
N GLU A 712 -22.78 -26.78 8.13
CA GLU A 712 -21.31 -26.86 8.01
C GLU A 712 -20.75 -25.65 7.26
N PHE A 713 -19.59 -25.13 7.71
CA PHE A 713 -18.92 -23.98 7.10
C PHE A 713 -17.56 -24.41 6.51
N ASN A 714 -17.61 -25.21 5.44
CA ASN A 714 -16.45 -25.86 4.82
C ASN A 714 -15.44 -24.87 4.20
N GLU A 715 -15.88 -23.65 3.91
CA GLU A 715 -15.07 -22.53 3.42
C GLU A 715 -14.16 -21.92 4.50
N LEU A 716 -14.46 -22.12 5.78
CA LEU A 716 -13.68 -21.56 6.89
C LEU A 716 -12.47 -22.43 7.20
N LYS A 717 -11.28 -21.89 6.90
CA LYS A 717 -10.01 -22.51 7.27
C LYS A 717 -9.69 -22.25 8.74
N THR A 718 -9.10 -23.24 9.42
CA THR A 718 -8.85 -23.21 10.87
C THR A 718 -7.37 -23.15 11.24
N ALA A 719 -6.47 -23.09 10.25
CA ALA A 719 -5.05 -22.86 10.49
C ALA A 719 -4.88 -21.50 11.19
N PRO A 720 -3.97 -21.36 12.18
CA PRO A 720 -3.85 -20.17 13.01
C PRO A 720 -3.19 -19.01 12.25
N LYS A 721 -3.94 -18.44 11.31
CA LYS A 721 -3.56 -17.31 10.45
C LYS A 721 -4.53 -16.17 10.71
N LEU A 722 -4.04 -14.94 10.58
CA LEU A 722 -4.86 -13.74 10.74
C LEU A 722 -6.03 -13.70 9.74
N SER A 723 -5.78 -14.09 8.49
CA SER A 723 -6.80 -14.19 7.44
C SER A 723 -7.96 -15.12 7.81
N ASN A 724 -7.65 -16.23 8.48
CA ASN A 724 -8.64 -17.20 8.95
C ASN A 724 -9.38 -16.69 10.19
N ALA A 725 -8.68 -16.02 11.11
CA ALA A 725 -9.29 -15.39 12.27
C ALA A 725 -10.31 -14.32 11.85
N PHE A 726 -9.99 -13.49 10.87
CA PHE A 726 -10.92 -12.50 10.33
C PHE A 726 -12.12 -13.10 9.59
N ALA A 727 -11.92 -14.19 8.83
CA ALA A 727 -13.04 -14.90 8.21
C ALA A 727 -14.01 -15.46 9.27
N ILE A 728 -13.48 -15.99 10.37
CA ILE A 728 -14.29 -16.48 11.49
C ILE A 728 -14.96 -15.32 12.25
N HIS A 729 -14.26 -14.20 12.43
CA HIS A 729 -14.82 -12.98 13.03
C HIS A 729 -16.02 -12.48 12.28
N GLN A 730 -15.93 -12.41 10.95
CA GLN A 730 -17.05 -12.06 10.08
C GLN A 730 -18.27 -12.93 10.37
N GLN A 731 -18.09 -14.26 10.49
CA GLN A 731 -19.19 -15.18 10.78
C GLN A 731 -19.74 -15.05 12.21
N LEU A 732 -18.88 -14.81 13.21
CA LEU A 732 -19.33 -14.55 14.58
C LEU A 732 -20.16 -13.26 14.68
N VAL A 733 -19.80 -12.21 13.94
CA VAL A 733 -20.55 -10.95 13.86
C VAL A 733 -21.90 -11.15 13.16
N ILE A 734 -21.93 -11.89 12.04
CA ILE A 734 -23.17 -12.17 11.30
C ILE A 734 -24.15 -12.99 12.17
N HIS A 735 -23.65 -14.01 12.87
CA HIS A 735 -24.50 -14.99 13.56
C HIS A 735 -24.69 -14.76 15.07
N GLY A 736 -24.26 -13.61 15.61
CA GLY A 736 -24.45 -13.35 17.04
C GLY A 736 -24.43 -11.89 17.47
N VAL A 737 -24.43 -11.69 18.78
CA VAL A 737 -24.36 -10.39 19.46
C VAL A 737 -23.17 -10.37 20.41
N ARG A 738 -22.35 -9.33 20.34
CA ARG A 738 -21.21 -9.09 21.23
C ARG A 738 -21.39 -7.74 21.93
N TYR A 739 -21.65 -7.77 23.24
CA TYR A 739 -21.68 -6.58 24.09
C TYR A 739 -20.69 -6.72 25.26
N ILE A 740 -19.84 -5.71 25.46
CA ILE A 740 -18.87 -5.65 26.56
C ILE A 740 -19.26 -4.48 27.48
N PRO A 741 -19.71 -4.74 28.73
CA PRO A 741 -20.05 -3.69 29.68
C PRO A 741 -18.85 -2.81 30.02
N ASN A 742 -19.07 -1.51 30.22
CA ASN A 742 -18.02 -0.61 30.71
C ASN A 742 -17.85 -0.81 32.23
N TYR A 743 -16.69 -1.28 32.66
CA TYR A 743 -16.40 -1.48 34.08
C TYR A 743 -15.98 -0.14 34.67
N SER A 744 -16.71 0.37 35.66
CA SER A 744 -16.36 1.62 36.36
C SER A 744 -15.16 1.48 37.31
N MET A 745 -14.36 0.42 37.16
CA MET A 745 -13.26 0.06 38.05
C MET A 745 -11.94 0.10 37.29
N GLU A 746 -10.87 0.43 38.00
CA GLU A 746 -9.52 0.38 37.47
C GLU A 746 -8.86 -0.97 37.75
N LEU A 747 -8.22 -1.56 36.74
CA LEU A 747 -7.48 -2.82 36.86
C LEU A 747 -5.98 -2.53 36.87
N ILE A 748 -5.32 -2.72 38.01
CA ILE A 748 -3.90 -2.44 38.20
C ILE A 748 -3.12 -3.76 38.15
N LYS A 749 -2.37 -3.99 37.07
CA LYS A 749 -1.51 -5.18 36.90
C LYS A 749 -0.06 -4.85 37.29
N LYS A 750 0.56 -5.70 38.12
CA LYS A 750 1.94 -5.52 38.62
C LYS A 750 2.73 -6.82 38.43
N LYS A 751 3.77 -6.79 37.59
CA LYS A 751 4.74 -7.89 37.45
C LYS A 751 5.78 -7.74 38.58
N ILE A 752 6.10 -8.83 39.29
CA ILE A 752 7.13 -8.84 40.33
C ILE A 752 8.29 -9.70 39.84
N GLU A 753 9.40 -9.08 39.47
CA GLU A 753 10.59 -9.82 39.06
C GLU A 753 11.36 -10.34 40.26
N VAL A 754 11.67 -11.64 40.23
CA VAL A 754 12.42 -12.36 41.25
C VAL A 754 13.71 -12.88 40.62
N VAL A 755 14.77 -12.08 40.70
CA VAL A 755 16.10 -12.48 40.19
C VAL A 755 16.68 -13.56 41.10
N ASN A 756 16.88 -14.77 40.58
CA ASN A 756 17.39 -15.89 41.38
C ASN A 756 18.19 -16.90 40.55
N ASN A 757 19.48 -16.62 40.32
CA ASN A 757 20.36 -17.51 39.57
C ASN A 757 20.65 -18.85 40.29
N GLY A 758 20.45 -18.92 41.61
CA GLY A 758 20.79 -20.09 42.43
C GLY A 758 19.91 -21.32 42.19
N ILE A 759 18.82 -21.21 41.43
CA ILE A 759 17.95 -22.34 41.09
C ILE A 759 18.25 -22.97 39.73
N ALA A 760 19.21 -22.44 38.97
CA ALA A 760 19.49 -22.85 37.59
C ALA A 760 19.81 -24.35 37.46
N GLU A 761 20.69 -24.89 38.32
CA GLU A 761 21.01 -26.32 38.35
C GLU A 761 19.79 -27.20 38.66
N ASN A 762 18.93 -26.74 39.57
CA ASN A 762 17.71 -27.46 39.91
C ASN A 762 16.74 -27.51 38.72
N LEU A 763 16.66 -26.43 37.94
CA LEU A 763 15.82 -26.37 36.73
C LEU A 763 16.36 -27.26 35.59
N LYS A 764 17.69 -27.38 35.44
CA LYS A 764 18.36 -28.29 34.49
C LYS A 764 18.00 -29.76 34.75
N ASN A 765 17.93 -30.15 36.01
CA ASN A 765 17.66 -31.53 36.44
C ASN A 765 16.20 -31.98 36.30
N VAL A 766 15.28 -31.10 35.90
CA VAL A 766 13.87 -31.47 35.69
C VAL A 766 13.76 -32.44 34.49
N GLY A 767 12.83 -33.40 34.49
CA GLY A 767 12.57 -34.28 33.34
C GLY A 767 11.82 -33.59 32.17
N LYS A 768 11.97 -34.05 30.92
CA LYS A 768 11.39 -33.44 29.69
C LYS A 768 9.85 -33.25 29.66
N HIS A 769 9.11 -33.89 30.57
CA HIS A 769 7.64 -33.81 30.65
C HIS A 769 7.12 -33.46 32.05
N LYS A 770 7.98 -32.99 32.95
CA LYS A 770 7.62 -32.72 34.36
C LYS A 770 7.45 -31.23 34.63
N ILE A 771 6.40 -30.63 34.06
CA ILE A 771 6.13 -29.20 34.24
C ILE A 771 5.82 -28.85 35.70
N THR A 772 5.15 -29.74 36.43
CA THR A 772 4.85 -29.57 37.87
C THR A 772 6.12 -29.44 38.72
N ASP A 773 7.18 -30.18 38.39
CA ASP A 773 8.46 -30.11 39.11
C ASP A 773 9.15 -28.77 38.84
N MET A 774 9.14 -28.30 37.58
CA MET A 774 9.65 -26.99 37.20
C MET A 774 8.92 -25.86 37.93
N GLU A 775 7.60 -25.88 37.88
CA GLU A 775 6.74 -24.89 38.55
C GLU A 775 6.91 -24.93 40.09
N SER A 776 7.14 -26.11 40.68
CA SER A 776 7.42 -26.23 42.12
C SER A 776 8.73 -25.53 42.51
N ILE A 777 9.79 -25.67 41.69
CA ILE A 777 11.08 -25.00 41.91
C ILE A 777 10.90 -23.48 41.80
N LEU A 778 10.21 -23.01 40.76
CA LEU A 778 9.93 -21.59 40.55
C LEU A 778 9.06 -21.02 41.67
N LEU A 779 8.02 -21.74 42.11
CA LEU A 779 7.15 -21.31 43.20
C LEU A 779 7.94 -21.08 44.50
N LYS A 780 8.87 -21.99 44.84
CA LYS A 780 9.74 -21.83 46.02
C LYS A 780 10.53 -20.51 45.97
N ALA A 781 11.06 -20.15 44.81
CA ALA A 781 11.78 -18.90 44.62
C ALA A 781 10.86 -17.67 44.79
N LYS A 782 9.58 -17.78 44.41
CA LYS A 782 8.58 -16.69 44.49
C LYS A 782 7.94 -16.50 45.87
N LEU A 783 8.03 -17.48 46.78
CA LEU A 783 7.26 -17.47 48.03
C LEU A 783 7.43 -16.18 48.84
N LYS A 784 8.67 -15.70 49.00
CA LYS A 784 8.96 -14.48 49.75
C LYS A 784 8.22 -13.27 49.16
N SER A 785 8.33 -13.07 47.85
CA SER A 785 7.68 -11.97 47.14
C SER A 785 6.16 -12.08 47.12
N ILE A 786 5.60 -13.31 47.09
CA ILE A 786 4.16 -13.54 47.22
C ILE A 786 3.66 -13.09 48.59
N ILE A 787 4.37 -13.44 49.67
CA ILE A 787 3.99 -13.07 51.04
C ILE A 787 4.10 -11.56 51.25
N GLU A 788 5.13 -10.90 50.73
CA GLU A 788 5.32 -9.44 50.83
C GLU A 788 4.14 -8.62 50.31
N VAL A 789 3.42 -9.13 49.30
CA VAL A 789 2.24 -8.46 48.72
C VAL A 789 0.91 -9.03 49.20
N THR A 790 0.91 -10.02 50.10
CA THR A 790 -0.30 -10.63 50.65
C THR A 790 -0.91 -9.78 51.77
N LYS A 791 -2.23 -9.58 51.73
CA LYS A 791 -3.01 -8.87 52.78
C LYS A 791 -4.37 -9.56 53.02
N PRO A 792 -5.11 -9.26 54.10
CA PRO A 792 -6.46 -9.79 54.27
C PRO A 792 -7.37 -9.39 53.09
N GLY A 793 -8.19 -10.34 52.62
CA GLY A 793 -9.00 -10.18 51.41
C GLY A 793 -8.24 -10.49 50.09
N THR A 794 -7.15 -11.25 50.15
CA THR A 794 -6.35 -11.65 48.97
C THR A 794 -6.73 -13.05 48.49
N ILE A 795 -6.81 -13.23 47.16
CA ILE A 795 -6.84 -14.55 46.53
C ILE A 795 -5.45 -14.87 45.98
N ILE A 796 -4.91 -16.04 46.31
CA ILE A 796 -3.69 -16.58 45.69
C ILE A 796 -4.09 -17.73 44.78
N TYR A 797 -3.79 -17.59 43.50
CA TYR A 797 -4.11 -18.58 42.48
C TYR A 797 -2.87 -19.41 42.10
N SER A 798 -3.05 -20.73 42.03
CA SER A 798 -2.10 -21.62 41.37
C SER A 798 -2.83 -22.56 40.42
N TYR A 799 -2.42 -22.61 39.15
CA TYR A 799 -3.02 -23.52 38.18
C TYR A 799 -2.92 -25.00 38.61
N TYR A 800 -1.84 -25.37 39.29
CA TYR A 800 -1.57 -26.73 39.76
C TYR A 800 -1.88 -26.89 41.26
N VAL A 801 -2.44 -28.04 41.63
CA VAL A 801 -2.83 -28.33 43.03
C VAL A 801 -1.73 -29.09 43.75
N GLU A 802 -1.33 -30.23 43.19
CA GLU A 802 -0.40 -31.17 43.83
C GLU A 802 0.98 -30.53 44.09
N GLY A 803 1.46 -30.64 45.33
CA GLY A 803 2.73 -30.06 45.79
C GLY A 803 2.76 -28.54 45.96
N MET A 804 1.86 -27.77 45.30
CA MET A 804 1.88 -26.30 45.31
C MET A 804 0.94 -25.69 46.33
N VAL A 805 -0.33 -26.09 46.33
CA VAL A 805 -1.32 -25.55 47.28
C VAL A 805 -0.88 -25.78 48.73
N PRO A 806 -0.39 -26.97 49.13
CA PRO A 806 0.13 -27.16 50.49
C PRO A 806 1.31 -26.23 50.84
N MET A 807 2.20 -25.97 49.88
CA MET A 807 3.36 -25.09 50.06
C MET A 807 2.92 -23.63 50.29
N LEU A 808 1.96 -23.15 49.51
CA LEU A 808 1.35 -21.84 49.67
C LEU A 808 0.60 -21.72 51.00
N VAL A 809 -0.20 -22.72 51.37
CA VAL A 809 -0.93 -22.74 52.66
C VAL A 809 0.05 -22.58 53.81
N LYS A 810 1.13 -23.38 53.82
CA LYS A 810 2.15 -23.33 54.86
C LYS A 810 2.82 -21.95 54.93
N ALA A 811 3.28 -21.42 53.80
CA ALA A 811 3.96 -20.11 53.77
C ALA A 811 3.06 -18.96 54.25
N VAL A 812 1.78 -18.98 53.87
CA VAL A 812 0.81 -17.94 54.27
C VAL A 812 0.42 -18.07 55.75
N GLN A 813 0.31 -19.29 56.28
CA GLN A 813 0.08 -19.53 57.71
C GLN A 813 1.28 -19.12 58.56
N GLU A 814 2.50 -19.41 58.12
CA GLU A 814 3.74 -18.98 58.80
C GLU A 814 3.88 -17.44 58.80
N ALA A 815 3.34 -16.77 57.79
CA ALA A 815 3.22 -15.31 57.75
C ALA A 815 2.10 -14.73 58.64
N GLY A 816 1.33 -15.58 59.33
CA GLY A 816 0.33 -15.19 60.34
C GLY A 816 -1.10 -15.00 59.81
N PHE A 817 -1.41 -15.36 58.58
CA PHE A 817 -2.76 -15.22 58.01
C PHE A 817 -3.61 -16.47 58.20
N LYS A 818 -4.93 -16.30 58.37
CA LYS A 818 -5.90 -17.41 58.30
C LYS A 818 -6.19 -17.76 56.85
N VAL A 819 -6.00 -19.03 56.49
CA VAL A 819 -6.07 -19.50 55.11
C VAL A 819 -7.26 -20.43 54.88
N GLY A 820 -7.99 -20.21 53.79
CA GLY A 820 -8.94 -21.17 53.24
C GLY A 820 -8.46 -21.72 51.89
N VAL A 821 -8.88 -22.93 51.52
CA VAL A 821 -8.56 -23.57 50.24
C VAL A 821 -9.82 -23.75 49.39
N PHE A 822 -9.68 -23.55 48.07
CA PHE A 822 -10.70 -23.84 47.09
C PHE A 822 -10.12 -24.48 45.82
N ASN A 823 -10.25 -25.79 45.70
CA ASN A 823 -9.82 -26.58 44.55
C ASN A 823 -10.89 -27.62 44.15
N GLY A 824 -10.53 -28.60 43.30
CA GLY A 824 -11.46 -29.64 42.86
C GLY A 824 -12.01 -30.50 44.00
N ASP A 825 -11.16 -30.79 44.99
CA ASP A 825 -11.39 -31.76 46.06
C ASP A 825 -11.82 -31.10 47.38
N ASP A 826 -11.28 -29.91 47.69
CA ASP A 826 -11.61 -29.13 48.88
C ASP A 826 -12.20 -27.77 48.49
N LYS A 827 -13.47 -27.56 48.85
CA LYS A 827 -14.22 -26.32 48.57
C LYS A 827 -14.61 -25.58 49.84
N THR A 828 -14.16 -26.05 51.01
CA THR A 828 -14.64 -25.59 52.32
C THR A 828 -14.23 -24.16 52.64
N GLY A 829 -13.11 -23.69 52.08
CA GLY A 829 -12.56 -22.35 52.35
C GLY A 829 -13.35 -21.19 51.72
N LEU A 830 -14.09 -21.42 50.63
CA LEU A 830 -14.74 -20.35 49.87
C LEU A 830 -15.82 -19.61 50.68
N GLU A 831 -16.71 -20.35 51.34
CA GLU A 831 -17.79 -19.75 52.13
C GLU A 831 -17.28 -19.08 53.40
N LEU A 832 -16.19 -19.59 53.97
CA LEU A 832 -15.50 -18.95 55.10
C LEU A 832 -14.86 -17.62 54.68
N PHE A 833 -14.27 -17.57 53.48
CA PHE A 833 -13.66 -16.36 52.94
C PHE A 833 -14.70 -15.28 52.63
N LYS A 834 -15.83 -15.65 52.01
CA LYS A 834 -16.96 -14.72 51.78
C LYS A 834 -17.53 -14.14 53.08
N LYS A 835 -17.49 -14.90 54.18
CA LYS A 835 -17.93 -14.45 55.51
C LYS A 835 -16.86 -13.70 56.30
N GLY A 836 -15.67 -13.48 55.72
CA GLY A 836 -14.54 -12.81 56.41
C GLY A 836 -13.94 -13.62 57.56
N LYS A 837 -14.15 -14.94 57.61
CA LYS A 837 -13.60 -15.82 58.66
C LYS A 837 -12.17 -16.29 58.37
N VAL A 838 -11.74 -16.21 57.12
CA VAL A 838 -10.36 -16.45 56.68
C VAL A 838 -9.87 -15.24 55.90
N ASP A 839 -8.58 -14.93 56.03
CA ASP A 839 -7.95 -13.73 55.49
C ASP A 839 -7.52 -13.92 54.03
N VAL A 840 -7.10 -15.13 53.66
CA VAL A 840 -6.59 -15.45 52.32
C VAL A 840 -7.26 -16.71 51.78
N LEU A 841 -7.66 -16.68 50.51
CA LEU A 841 -8.18 -17.84 49.80
C LEU A 841 -7.16 -18.33 48.78
N ILE A 842 -6.71 -19.59 48.92
CA ILE A 842 -5.84 -20.24 47.93
C ILE A 842 -6.70 -21.06 46.98
N GLY A 843 -6.73 -20.65 45.72
CA GLY A 843 -7.58 -21.22 44.68
C GLY A 843 -6.80 -21.92 43.59
N SER A 844 -7.36 -23.00 43.03
CA SER A 844 -6.84 -23.62 41.81
C SER A 844 -7.64 -23.25 40.56
N SER A 845 -7.41 -23.95 39.44
CA SER A 845 -8.21 -23.83 38.21
C SER A 845 -9.73 -23.90 38.44
N ALA A 846 -10.20 -24.57 39.50
CA ALA A 846 -11.61 -24.58 39.91
C ALA A 846 -12.18 -23.18 40.20
N LEU A 847 -11.36 -22.23 40.67
CA LEU A 847 -11.79 -20.86 40.96
C LEU A 847 -12.14 -20.07 39.69
N GLY A 848 -11.63 -20.50 38.53
CA GLY A 848 -11.90 -19.88 37.24
C GLY A 848 -13.35 -20.04 36.77
N THR A 849 -14.15 -20.96 37.34
CA THR A 849 -15.50 -21.25 36.84
C THR A 849 -16.57 -21.18 37.95
N GLY A 850 -17.75 -20.63 37.62
CA GLY A 850 -19.00 -20.75 38.42
C GLY A 850 -19.03 -20.18 39.85
N VAL A 851 -18.05 -19.38 40.28
CA VAL A 851 -18.05 -18.76 41.61
C VAL A 851 -18.57 -17.31 41.55
N ASN A 852 -19.56 -16.99 42.39
CA ASN A 852 -20.13 -15.66 42.59
C ASN A 852 -19.89 -15.14 44.01
N GLY A 853 -19.83 -13.81 44.17
CA GLY A 853 -19.75 -13.11 45.46
C GLY A 853 -18.34 -12.67 45.87
N LEU A 854 -17.30 -13.12 45.15
CA LEU A 854 -15.91 -12.75 45.44
C LEU A 854 -15.63 -11.25 45.24
N GLN A 855 -16.33 -10.60 44.31
CA GLN A 855 -16.19 -9.17 44.01
C GLN A 855 -16.60 -8.24 45.17
N TYR A 856 -17.30 -8.76 46.20
CA TYR A 856 -17.70 -7.98 47.38
C TYR A 856 -16.67 -8.06 48.52
N VAL A 857 -15.77 -9.05 48.48
CA VAL A 857 -14.89 -9.41 49.59
C VAL A 857 -13.41 -9.42 49.23
N CYS A 858 -13.07 -9.38 47.94
CA CYS A 858 -11.69 -9.43 47.44
C CYS A 858 -11.45 -8.40 46.34
N ASN A 859 -10.33 -7.66 46.44
CA ASN A 859 -9.86 -6.76 45.39
C ASN A 859 -8.39 -6.99 44.99
N ARG A 860 -7.75 -8.06 45.51
CA ARG A 860 -6.36 -8.40 45.17
C ARG A 860 -6.21 -9.87 44.79
N LEU A 861 -5.61 -10.10 43.63
CA LEU A 861 -5.28 -11.42 43.10
C LEU A 861 -3.77 -11.56 42.93
N ILE A 862 -3.19 -12.64 43.43
CA ILE A 862 -1.80 -13.02 43.20
C ILE A 862 -1.80 -14.30 42.37
N ILE A 863 -1.21 -14.27 41.18
CA ILE A 863 -1.16 -15.43 40.28
C ILE A 863 0.21 -16.10 40.46
N ALA A 864 0.32 -17.00 41.43
CA ALA A 864 1.56 -17.69 41.77
C ALA A 864 2.04 -18.62 40.63
N CYS A 865 1.09 -19.32 39.99
CA CYS A 865 1.31 -20.12 38.79
C CYS A 865 0.27 -19.73 37.74
N LEU A 866 0.73 -19.22 36.60
CA LEU A 866 -0.11 -18.79 35.49
C LEU A 866 -0.98 -19.94 34.95
N PRO A 867 -2.13 -19.67 34.34
CA PRO A 867 -2.86 -20.66 33.53
C PRO A 867 -2.16 -20.92 32.19
N TRP A 868 -2.73 -21.80 31.35
CA TRP A 868 -2.19 -22.09 30.00
C TRP A 868 -2.90 -21.36 28.86
N THR A 869 -4.03 -20.73 29.14
CA THR A 869 -4.90 -20.14 28.13
C THR A 869 -5.33 -18.74 28.57
N SER A 870 -5.51 -17.86 27.59
CA SER A 870 -6.07 -16.52 27.77
C SER A 870 -7.45 -16.56 28.40
N ALA A 871 -8.32 -17.47 27.95
CA ALA A 871 -9.65 -17.58 28.51
C ALA A 871 -9.63 -17.96 30.00
N ALA A 872 -8.76 -18.88 30.43
CA ALA A 872 -8.65 -19.23 31.84
C ALA A 872 -8.11 -18.07 32.68
N TYR A 873 -7.22 -17.26 32.10
CA TYR A 873 -6.72 -16.03 32.70
C TYR A 873 -7.84 -14.97 32.85
N GLU A 874 -8.58 -14.68 31.78
CA GLU A 874 -9.71 -13.74 31.80
C GLU A 874 -10.86 -14.20 32.69
N GLN A 875 -11.17 -15.50 32.68
CA GLN A 875 -12.19 -16.08 33.56
C GLN A 875 -11.80 -15.95 35.03
N LEU A 876 -10.51 -16.06 35.37
CA LEU A 876 -9.99 -15.84 36.72
C LEU A 876 -10.11 -14.35 37.11
N LEU A 877 -9.65 -13.43 36.24
CA LEU A 877 -9.77 -11.99 36.46
C LEU A 877 -11.23 -11.55 36.65
N GLY A 878 -12.12 -12.05 35.80
CA GLY A 878 -13.56 -11.77 35.82
C GLY A 878 -14.28 -12.24 37.08
N ARG A 879 -13.63 -12.97 37.99
CA ARG A 879 -14.21 -13.31 39.32
C ARG A 879 -14.23 -12.13 40.28
N ILE A 880 -13.29 -11.21 40.10
CA ILE A 880 -13.11 -10.02 40.94
C ILE A 880 -13.34 -8.74 40.13
N TYR A 881 -12.83 -8.68 38.90
CA TYR A 881 -12.99 -7.56 37.99
C TYR A 881 -14.27 -7.70 37.15
N ARG A 882 -15.41 -7.30 37.74
CA ARG A 882 -16.72 -7.31 37.09
C ARG A 882 -17.70 -6.30 37.71
N GLN A 883 -18.76 -5.96 36.97
CA GLN A 883 -19.82 -5.06 37.41
C GLN A 883 -20.43 -5.49 38.76
N GLY A 884 -20.69 -4.52 39.64
CA GLY A 884 -21.21 -4.76 40.99
C GLY A 884 -20.13 -5.07 42.04
N SER A 885 -18.84 -4.96 41.71
CA SER A 885 -17.78 -5.00 42.73
C SER A 885 -17.95 -3.86 43.75
N LYS A 886 -17.63 -4.15 45.02
CA LYS A 886 -17.62 -3.13 46.10
C LYS A 886 -16.43 -2.16 45.97
N TYR A 887 -15.41 -2.55 45.22
CA TYR A 887 -14.12 -1.86 45.16
C TYR A 887 -14.00 -1.03 43.89
N LYS A 888 -13.31 0.12 43.97
CA LYS A 888 -13.02 0.98 42.83
C LYS A 888 -11.81 0.52 42.01
N GLU A 889 -10.91 -0.24 42.64
CA GLU A 889 -9.65 -0.71 42.07
C GLU A 889 -9.46 -2.20 42.37
N VAL A 890 -8.97 -2.94 41.38
CA VAL A 890 -8.59 -4.36 41.49
C VAL A 890 -7.11 -4.50 41.15
N GLU A 891 -6.34 -5.10 42.06
CA GLU A 891 -4.90 -5.32 41.89
C GLU A 891 -4.59 -6.77 41.50
N VAL A 892 -3.74 -6.97 40.49
CA VAL A 892 -3.28 -8.28 40.04
C VAL A 892 -1.76 -8.32 40.10
N PHE A 893 -1.19 -9.23 40.88
CA PHE A 893 0.25 -9.44 41.00
C PHE A 893 0.68 -10.73 40.31
N ILE A 894 1.72 -10.64 39.49
CA ILE A 894 2.27 -11.78 38.72
C ILE A 894 3.77 -11.89 39.05
N PRO A 895 4.17 -12.75 40.00
CA PRO A 895 5.57 -13.01 40.30
C PRO A 895 6.25 -13.86 39.21
N GLN A 896 7.38 -13.36 38.71
CA GLN A 896 8.14 -13.93 37.60
C GLN A 896 9.60 -14.16 38.02
N VAL A 897 10.06 -15.40 37.95
CA VAL A 897 11.48 -15.69 38.23
C VAL A 897 12.32 -15.38 37.00
N VAL A 898 13.38 -14.60 37.19
CA VAL A 898 14.34 -14.23 36.15
C VAL A 898 15.70 -14.79 36.54
N LEU A 899 16.34 -15.47 35.59
CA LEU A 899 17.76 -15.79 35.65
C LEU A 899 18.47 -14.76 34.78
N ASP A 900 19.34 -13.95 35.36
CA ASP A 900 20.06 -12.88 34.66
C ASP A 900 21.56 -13.08 34.81
N ASP A 901 22.26 -13.07 33.68
CA ASP A 901 23.72 -13.04 33.63
C ASP A 901 24.16 -11.97 32.63
N ASN A 902 24.75 -10.89 33.15
CA ASN A 902 25.33 -9.79 32.38
C ASN A 902 24.37 -9.20 31.31
N GLY A 903 23.07 -9.09 31.60
CA GLY A 903 22.07 -8.50 30.70
C GLY A 903 21.44 -9.47 29.72
N VAL A 904 21.71 -10.78 29.85
CA VAL A 904 21.00 -11.83 29.10
C VAL A 904 20.05 -12.57 30.06
N GLU A 905 18.77 -12.27 29.90
CA GLU A 905 17.71 -12.83 30.75
C GLU A 905 17.11 -14.12 30.20
N TRP A 906 16.83 -15.07 31.09
CA TRP A 906 15.95 -16.20 30.85
C TRP A 906 14.83 -16.22 31.91
N SER A 907 13.58 -16.40 31.48
CA SER A 907 12.44 -16.56 32.40
C SER A 907 11.35 -17.43 31.80
N TRP A 908 11.04 -18.54 32.49
CA TRP A 908 9.89 -19.39 32.16
C TRP A 908 8.56 -18.66 32.31
N ASP A 909 8.43 -17.85 33.37
CA ASP A 909 7.19 -17.14 33.66
C ASP A 909 6.89 -16.06 32.63
N LYS A 910 7.90 -15.28 32.20
CA LYS A 910 7.76 -14.29 31.12
C LYS A 910 7.34 -14.97 29.82
N GLN A 911 8.03 -16.06 29.42
CA GLN A 911 7.68 -16.83 28.22
C GLN A 911 6.24 -17.40 28.27
N ARG A 912 5.79 -17.83 29.46
CA ARG A 912 4.43 -18.37 29.65
C ARG A 912 3.37 -17.26 29.59
N GLU A 913 3.63 -16.11 30.19
CA GLU A 913 2.76 -14.94 30.09
C GLU A 913 2.63 -14.45 28.63
N SER A 914 3.74 -14.31 27.90
CA SER A 914 3.72 -13.87 26.49
C SER A 914 2.83 -14.76 25.62
N ARG A 915 2.81 -16.09 25.86
CA ARG A 915 1.93 -17.01 25.14
C ARG A 915 0.45 -16.87 25.50
N ILE A 916 0.16 -16.62 26.77
CA ILE A 916 -1.21 -16.36 27.22
C ILE A 916 -1.71 -15.08 26.54
N GLN A 917 -0.89 -14.03 26.48
CA GLN A 917 -1.22 -12.82 25.74
C GLN A 917 -1.36 -13.09 24.24
N TYR A 918 -0.50 -13.89 23.61
CA TYR A 918 -0.66 -14.20 22.19
C TYR A 918 -1.97 -14.95 21.86
N LYS A 919 -2.30 -16.03 22.58
CA LYS A 919 -3.58 -16.75 22.39
C LYS A 919 -4.77 -15.85 22.64
N ARG A 920 -4.65 -14.90 23.56
CA ARG A 920 -5.64 -13.85 23.78
C ARG A 920 -5.80 -13.05 22.49
N THR A 921 -4.71 -12.56 21.92
CA THR A 921 -4.80 -11.72 20.74
C THR A 921 -5.36 -12.42 19.49
N LEU A 922 -5.07 -13.71 19.22
CA LEU A 922 -5.67 -14.43 18.09
C LEU A 922 -7.16 -14.72 18.33
N ALA A 923 -7.54 -14.96 19.59
CA ALA A 923 -8.93 -15.05 19.98
C ALA A 923 -9.62 -13.69 19.86
N ASP A 924 -8.99 -12.60 20.29
CA ASP A 924 -9.49 -11.23 20.15
C ASP A 924 -9.63 -10.86 18.66
N ALA A 925 -8.74 -11.33 17.79
CA ALA A 925 -8.87 -11.17 16.34
C ALA A 925 -10.10 -11.86 15.77
N ALA A 926 -10.34 -13.09 16.21
CA ALA A 926 -11.49 -13.86 15.78
C ALA A 926 -12.80 -13.39 16.42
N VAL A 927 -12.77 -12.83 17.64
CA VAL A 927 -13.99 -12.47 18.38
C VAL A 927 -14.32 -10.99 18.22
N ASP A 928 -13.33 -10.12 18.36
CA ASP A 928 -13.45 -8.67 18.42
C ASP A 928 -12.76 -7.95 17.24
N GLY A 929 -12.11 -8.68 16.32
CA GLY A 929 -11.55 -8.13 15.08
C GLY A 929 -10.22 -7.37 15.24
N ALA A 930 -9.57 -7.49 16.40
CA ALA A 930 -8.29 -6.86 16.77
C ALA A 930 -7.07 -7.65 16.27
N ILE A 931 -5.97 -7.02 15.87
CA ILE A 931 -4.82 -7.76 15.30
C ILE A 931 -3.91 -8.35 16.40
N PRO A 932 -3.45 -9.60 16.24
CA PRO A 932 -2.56 -10.26 17.18
C PRO A 932 -1.08 -9.92 17.03
N GLU A 933 -0.38 -9.88 18.18
CA GLU A 933 0.96 -9.29 18.30
C GLU A 933 2.16 -10.27 18.38
N ALA A 934 2.05 -11.62 18.34
CA ALA A 934 3.17 -12.58 17.97
C ALA A 934 3.06 -14.08 18.40
N ASN A 935 3.19 -14.99 17.43
CA ASN A 935 3.71 -16.39 17.36
C ASN A 935 3.42 -17.53 18.40
N LEU A 936 3.22 -18.76 17.86
CA LEU A 936 2.72 -19.99 18.53
C LEU A 936 3.77 -21.08 18.82
N VAL A 937 3.72 -21.69 20.01
CA VAL A 937 4.32 -23.02 20.28
C VAL A 937 3.49 -23.85 21.29
N ASN A 938 3.49 -25.18 21.13
CA ASN A 938 2.86 -26.20 22.01
C ASN A 938 3.47 -26.23 23.43
N PRO A 939 2.71 -26.41 24.54
CA PRO A 939 3.24 -26.49 25.92
C PRO A 939 4.33 -27.54 26.18
N SER A 940 4.27 -28.71 25.54
CA SER A 940 5.33 -29.73 25.71
C SER A 940 6.58 -29.39 24.89
N LEU A 941 6.38 -28.81 23.70
CA LEU A 941 7.46 -28.25 22.87
C LEU A 941 8.12 -27.04 23.56
N MET A 942 7.32 -26.22 24.28
CA MET A 942 7.78 -25.11 25.12
C MET A 942 8.74 -25.58 26.18
N LEU A 943 8.38 -26.63 26.92
CA LEU A 943 9.24 -27.14 27.96
C LEU A 943 10.55 -27.64 27.37
N SER A 944 10.51 -28.26 26.18
CA SER A 944 11.73 -28.68 25.50
C SER A 944 12.58 -27.53 24.97
N GLU A 945 11.96 -26.46 24.43
CA GLU A 945 12.66 -25.27 23.93
C GLU A 945 13.19 -24.39 25.06
N ALA A 946 12.40 -24.17 26.11
CA ALA A 946 12.79 -23.44 27.30
C ALA A 946 13.93 -24.16 28.04
N LYS A 947 13.93 -25.49 28.02
CA LYS A 947 15.07 -26.28 28.52
C LYS A 947 16.29 -26.19 27.63
N LYS A 948 16.12 -26.27 26.32
CA LYS A 948 17.23 -26.08 25.38
C LYS A 948 17.88 -24.71 25.57
N THR A 949 17.08 -23.65 25.68
CA THR A 949 17.57 -22.28 25.91
C THR A 949 18.17 -22.11 27.32
N LEU A 950 17.60 -22.76 28.34
CA LEU A 950 18.18 -22.81 29.68
C LEU A 950 19.52 -23.57 29.71
N ASP A 951 19.62 -24.71 29.03
CA ASP A 951 20.85 -25.50 28.91
C ASP A 951 21.93 -24.70 28.17
N GLU A 952 21.56 -23.96 27.12
CA GLU A 952 22.44 -23.01 26.43
C GLU A 952 22.87 -21.86 27.35
N TRP A 953 21.98 -21.35 28.21
CA TRP A 953 22.30 -20.30 29.19
C TRP A 953 23.24 -20.80 30.31
N ILE A 954 22.99 -21.99 30.87
CA ILE A 954 23.85 -22.60 31.90
C ILE A 954 25.21 -22.99 31.31
N ALA A 955 25.26 -23.54 30.09
CA ALA A 955 26.51 -23.87 29.42
C ALA A 955 27.38 -22.63 29.16
N ARG A 956 26.76 -21.45 28.97
CA ARG A 956 27.47 -20.16 28.90
C ARG A 956 28.10 -19.80 30.24
N LEU A 957 27.36 -19.92 31.35
CA LEU A 957 27.85 -19.66 32.71
C LEU A 957 28.98 -20.60 33.14
N GLU A 958 28.81 -21.91 32.94
CA GLU A 958 29.79 -22.95 33.31
C GLU A 958 31.13 -22.81 32.55
N SER A 959 31.11 -22.16 31.38
CA SER A 959 32.31 -21.99 30.55
C SER A 959 33.27 -20.90 31.02
N GLY A 960 32.86 -20.02 31.96
CA GLY A 960 33.67 -18.94 32.53
C GLY A 960 34.28 -17.96 31.52
N LYS A 961 33.86 -18.02 30.25
CA LYS A 961 34.34 -17.17 29.16
C LYS A 961 33.23 -16.20 28.83
N VAL A 962 33.55 -14.90 28.86
CA VAL A 962 32.75 -13.87 28.21
C VAL A 962 32.68 -14.23 26.73
N TYR A 963 31.59 -14.87 26.32
CA TYR A 963 31.31 -15.14 24.93
C TYR A 963 30.66 -13.90 24.34
N GLU A 964 31.48 -13.10 23.66
CA GLU A 964 30.97 -12.22 22.60
C GLU A 964 30.01 -13.03 21.72
N LEU A 965 28.84 -12.45 21.44
CA LEU A 965 27.92 -12.89 20.40
C LEU A 965 28.69 -12.96 19.07
N LYS A 966 29.39 -14.07 18.81
CA LYS A 966 29.87 -14.40 17.48
C LYS A 966 28.65 -14.81 16.67
N ARG A 967 27.97 -13.79 16.14
CA ARG A 967 27.16 -13.92 14.92
C ARG A 967 28.01 -14.74 13.95
N LYS A 968 27.48 -15.85 13.44
CA LYS A 968 28.21 -16.61 12.43
C LYS A 968 28.56 -15.62 11.31
N PRO A 969 29.85 -15.48 10.95
CA PRO A 969 30.21 -14.61 9.84
C PRO A 969 29.49 -15.12 8.59
N LEU A 970 28.94 -14.21 7.79
CA LEU A 970 28.41 -14.55 6.47
C LEU A 970 29.53 -15.25 5.68
N THR A 971 29.19 -16.28 4.91
CA THR A 971 30.15 -17.06 4.12
C THR A 971 29.78 -17.04 2.64
N VAL A 972 30.78 -17.09 1.74
CA VAL A 972 30.55 -17.29 0.30
C VAL A 972 30.87 -18.75 -0.07
N PRO A 973 29.92 -19.51 -0.64
CA PRO A 973 28.61 -19.06 -1.12
C PRO A 973 27.59 -18.92 0.02
N LEU A 974 26.64 -18.00 -0.13
CA LEU A 974 25.50 -17.93 0.77
C LEU A 974 24.69 -19.24 0.70
N PRO A 975 24.17 -19.76 1.83
CA PRO A 975 23.21 -20.86 1.84
C PRO A 975 22.03 -20.58 0.90
N LEU A 976 21.46 -21.62 0.28
CA LEU A 976 20.43 -21.45 -0.77
C LEU A 976 19.23 -20.59 -0.32
N GLU A 977 18.82 -20.72 0.94
CA GLU A 977 17.75 -19.92 1.53
C GLU A 977 18.14 -18.44 1.69
N GLU A 978 19.34 -18.15 2.19
CA GLU A 978 19.86 -16.77 2.36
C GLU A 978 20.16 -16.12 1.01
N LYS A 979 20.69 -16.90 0.05
CA LYS A 979 20.90 -16.47 -1.34
C LYS A 979 19.59 -16.03 -1.98
N ASN A 980 18.53 -16.82 -1.88
CA ASN A 980 17.23 -16.48 -2.48
C ASN A 980 16.65 -15.20 -1.85
N LYS A 981 16.69 -15.08 -0.52
CA LYS A 981 16.28 -13.86 0.20
C LYS A 981 17.08 -12.63 -0.25
N ALA A 982 18.40 -12.76 -0.34
CA ALA A 982 19.27 -11.67 -0.75
C ALA A 982 19.06 -11.27 -2.23
N ILE A 983 18.82 -12.22 -3.15
CA ILE A 983 18.50 -11.92 -4.56
C ILE A 983 17.24 -11.04 -4.66
N HIS A 984 16.21 -11.35 -3.86
CA HIS A 984 15.00 -10.54 -3.80
C HIS A 984 15.26 -9.14 -3.24
N LYS A 985 16.19 -9.00 -2.28
CA LYS A 985 16.55 -7.71 -1.64
C LYS A 985 17.41 -6.80 -2.52
N TYR A 986 18.46 -7.34 -3.17
CA TYR A 986 19.46 -6.51 -3.88
C TYR A 986 19.35 -6.53 -5.40
N GLY A 987 18.62 -7.49 -5.97
CA GLY A 987 18.48 -7.73 -7.40
C GLY A 987 19.43 -8.79 -7.92
N ASP A 988 19.36 -9.04 -9.24
CA ASP A 988 20.22 -10.02 -9.89
C ASP A 988 21.66 -9.52 -10.07
N PHE A 989 22.54 -10.43 -10.49
CA PHE A 989 23.96 -10.14 -10.69
C PHE A 989 24.20 -8.94 -11.64
N SER A 990 23.34 -8.74 -12.64
CA SER A 990 23.48 -7.66 -13.62
C SER A 990 23.13 -6.31 -13.00
N LEU A 991 22.05 -6.23 -12.22
CA LEU A 991 21.62 -5.00 -11.56
C LEU A 991 22.61 -4.56 -10.48
N MET A 992 23.13 -5.52 -9.71
CA MET A 992 24.17 -5.25 -8.70
C MET A 992 25.45 -4.74 -9.36
N ASN A 993 25.89 -5.38 -10.45
CA ASN A 993 27.06 -4.94 -11.20
C ASN A 993 26.87 -3.54 -11.81
N GLN A 994 25.67 -3.22 -12.32
CA GLN A 994 25.35 -1.87 -12.80
C GLN A 994 25.43 -0.84 -11.66
N ARG A 995 24.87 -1.16 -10.49
CA ARG A 995 24.87 -0.29 -9.31
C ARG A 995 26.28 -0.02 -8.80
N PHE A 996 27.15 -1.03 -8.82
CA PHE A 996 28.54 -0.88 -8.38
C PHE A 996 29.30 0.03 -9.36
N ASN A 997 29.09 -0.16 -10.67
CA ASN A 997 29.72 0.66 -11.70
C ASN A 997 29.24 2.13 -11.74
N THR A 998 28.03 2.43 -11.29
CA THR A 998 27.48 3.80 -11.25
C THR A 998 27.65 4.51 -9.90
N SER A 999 28.26 3.87 -8.91
CA SER A 999 28.53 4.45 -7.59
C SER A 999 29.95 5.03 -7.50
N LYS A 1000 30.19 5.96 -6.58
CA LYS A 1000 31.56 6.30 -6.14
C LYS A 1000 32.04 5.25 -5.14
N SER A 1001 33.35 4.99 -5.10
CA SER A 1001 33.97 3.99 -4.21
C SER A 1001 33.66 4.22 -2.74
N SER A 1002 33.71 5.47 -2.27
CA SER A 1002 33.38 5.82 -0.88
C SER A 1002 31.92 5.51 -0.52
N THR A 1003 30.97 5.91 -1.37
CA THR A 1003 29.54 5.62 -1.18
C THR A 1003 29.25 4.12 -1.26
N MET A 1004 29.94 3.40 -2.14
CA MET A 1004 29.85 1.95 -2.26
C MET A 1004 30.41 1.26 -1.00
N HIS A 1005 31.56 1.72 -0.50
CA HIS A 1005 32.16 1.21 0.73
C HIS A 1005 31.24 1.39 1.94
N GLU A 1006 30.73 2.61 2.17
CA GLU A 1006 29.81 2.91 3.27
C GLU A 1006 28.54 2.04 3.20
N ARG A 1007 27.98 1.85 2.01
CA ARG A 1007 26.80 1.00 1.80
C ARG A 1007 27.09 -0.46 2.12
N LEU A 1008 28.15 -1.01 1.54
CA LEU A 1008 28.49 -2.43 1.67
C LEU A 1008 29.00 -2.79 3.07
N VAL A 1009 29.66 -1.86 3.78
CA VAL A 1009 30.03 -2.06 5.19
C VAL A 1009 28.79 -2.04 6.09
N LYS A 1010 27.82 -1.16 5.82
CA LYS A 1010 26.56 -1.07 6.58
C LYS A 1010 25.66 -2.29 6.37
N ASP A 1011 25.63 -2.84 5.14
CA ASP A 1011 24.88 -4.04 4.80
C ASP A 1011 25.74 -5.04 4.00
N PRO A 1012 26.59 -5.84 4.68
CA PRO A 1012 27.53 -6.75 4.01
C PRO A 1012 26.86 -7.81 3.14
N GLU A 1013 25.62 -8.17 3.42
CA GLU A 1013 24.87 -9.22 2.73
C GLU A 1013 24.76 -8.97 1.21
N GLU A 1014 24.69 -7.70 0.76
CA GLU A 1014 24.76 -7.30 -0.66
C GLU A 1014 26.09 -7.78 -1.28
N PHE A 1015 27.20 -7.61 -0.57
CA PHE A 1015 28.53 -8.03 -1.02
C PHE A 1015 28.67 -9.56 -1.06
N TYR A 1016 28.16 -10.27 -0.05
CA TYR A 1016 28.17 -11.74 0.01
C TYR A 1016 27.34 -12.35 -1.11
N LEU A 1017 26.19 -11.76 -1.44
CA LEU A 1017 25.40 -12.18 -2.58
C LEU A 1017 26.13 -11.94 -3.90
N TYR A 1018 26.71 -10.74 -4.09
CA TYR A 1018 27.44 -10.40 -5.31
C TYR A 1018 28.52 -11.44 -5.60
N HIS A 1019 29.33 -11.78 -4.59
CA HIS A 1019 30.40 -12.77 -4.74
C HIS A 1019 29.89 -14.21 -4.87
N THR A 1020 28.73 -14.54 -4.29
CA THR A 1020 28.06 -15.84 -4.50
C THR A 1020 27.64 -16.00 -5.96
N LEU A 1021 26.94 -15.02 -6.52
CA LEU A 1021 26.52 -15.03 -7.93
C LEU A 1021 27.70 -14.93 -8.90
N TYR A 1022 28.72 -14.14 -8.55
CA TYR A 1022 29.96 -14.05 -9.32
C TYR A 1022 30.73 -15.38 -9.36
N ARG A 1023 30.76 -16.13 -8.25
CA ARG A 1023 31.35 -17.47 -8.20
C ARG A 1023 30.63 -18.42 -9.17
N GLU A 1024 29.30 -18.43 -9.16
CA GLU A 1024 28.50 -19.25 -10.08
C GLU A 1024 28.70 -18.84 -11.54
N ALA A 1025 28.71 -17.53 -11.83
CA ALA A 1025 28.95 -17.04 -13.19
C ALA A 1025 30.32 -17.50 -13.74
N ARG A 1026 31.36 -17.51 -12.89
CA ARG A 1026 32.72 -17.91 -13.24
C ARG A 1026 32.88 -19.40 -13.55
N GLU A 1027 31.99 -20.28 -13.07
CA GLU A 1027 32.07 -21.73 -13.34
C GLU A 1027 32.02 -22.06 -14.84
N THR A 1028 31.35 -21.20 -15.62
CA THR A 1028 31.19 -21.35 -17.07
C THR A 1028 32.32 -20.71 -17.89
N TRP A 1029 33.33 -20.13 -17.25
CA TRP A 1029 34.39 -19.38 -17.93
C TRP A 1029 35.57 -20.27 -18.29
N THR A 1030 36.03 -20.19 -19.53
CA THR A 1030 37.21 -20.93 -20.03
C THR A 1030 38.54 -20.33 -19.56
N GLU A 1031 38.52 -19.08 -19.11
CA GLU A 1031 39.68 -18.32 -18.66
C GLU A 1031 39.28 -17.46 -17.45
N ILE A 1032 40.15 -17.41 -16.44
CA ILE A 1032 39.91 -16.67 -15.20
C ILE A 1032 41.11 -15.75 -14.91
N PRO A 1033 40.95 -14.41 -14.93
CA PRO A 1033 42.09 -13.49 -14.93
C PRO A 1033 43.08 -13.61 -13.76
N TYR A 1034 42.61 -13.78 -12.52
CA TYR A 1034 43.50 -13.97 -11.39
C TYR A 1034 44.35 -15.25 -11.48
N LYS A 1035 43.89 -16.31 -12.17
CA LYS A 1035 44.72 -17.50 -12.43
C LYS A 1035 45.84 -17.18 -13.41
N VAL A 1036 45.55 -16.42 -14.47
CA VAL A 1036 46.55 -15.96 -15.45
C VAL A 1036 47.61 -15.09 -14.76
N PHE A 1037 47.21 -14.19 -13.86
CA PHE A 1037 48.17 -13.41 -13.08
C PHE A 1037 48.98 -14.27 -12.11
N SER A 1038 48.39 -15.28 -11.49
CA SER A 1038 49.10 -16.18 -10.56
C SER A 1038 50.30 -16.88 -11.21
N GLU A 1039 50.18 -17.30 -12.48
CA GLU A 1039 51.28 -17.93 -13.24
C GLU A 1039 52.45 -16.97 -13.48
N GLN A 1040 52.17 -15.68 -13.66
CA GLN A 1040 53.19 -14.67 -13.86
C GLN A 1040 53.88 -14.29 -12.55
N LEU A 1041 53.09 -14.08 -11.49
CA LEU A 1041 53.57 -13.63 -10.18
C LEU A 1041 54.39 -14.72 -9.47
N ASN A 1042 54.03 -16.00 -9.65
CA ASN A 1042 54.80 -17.13 -9.10
C ASN A 1042 56.26 -17.20 -9.58
N LYS A 1043 56.62 -16.50 -10.66
CA LYS A 1043 58.02 -16.40 -11.13
C LYS A 1043 58.90 -15.53 -10.23
N ARG A 1044 58.29 -14.69 -9.38
CA ARG A 1044 58.95 -13.72 -8.49
C ARG A 1044 58.34 -13.78 -7.10
N PRO A 1045 58.60 -14.85 -6.31
CA PRO A 1045 58.00 -15.02 -4.98
C PRO A 1045 58.46 -13.97 -3.97
N ASP A 1046 59.53 -13.22 -4.28
CA ASP A 1046 60.07 -12.11 -3.49
C ASP A 1046 59.17 -10.86 -3.51
N TRP A 1047 58.24 -10.76 -4.47
CA TRP A 1047 57.43 -9.56 -4.63
C TRP A 1047 56.27 -9.47 -3.64
N ILE A 1048 56.03 -8.25 -3.17
CA ILE A 1048 54.86 -7.85 -2.38
C ILE A 1048 53.76 -7.38 -3.33
N ILE A 1049 52.58 -7.98 -3.23
CA ILE A 1049 51.48 -7.77 -4.18
C ILE A 1049 50.31 -7.12 -3.46
N GLY A 1050 49.72 -6.08 -4.05
CA GLY A 1050 48.40 -5.58 -3.67
C GLY A 1050 47.36 -6.09 -4.64
N ASP A 1051 46.36 -6.80 -4.15
CA ASP A 1051 45.23 -7.32 -4.93
C ASP A 1051 43.99 -6.47 -4.63
N PHE A 1052 43.63 -5.56 -5.54
CA PHE A 1052 42.57 -4.57 -5.34
C PHE A 1052 41.24 -5.09 -5.90
N GLY A 1053 40.19 -5.06 -5.07
CA GLY A 1053 38.90 -5.70 -5.34
C GLY A 1053 39.03 -7.23 -5.42
N CYS A 1054 39.74 -7.79 -4.45
CA CYS A 1054 40.16 -9.20 -4.40
C CYS A 1054 39.00 -10.21 -4.20
N GLY A 1055 37.83 -9.75 -3.79
CA GLY A 1055 36.65 -10.53 -3.43
C GLY A 1055 36.95 -11.59 -2.37
N GLU A 1056 37.09 -12.83 -2.84
CA GLU A 1056 37.33 -14.00 -2.00
C GLU A 1056 38.83 -14.27 -1.73
N ALA A 1057 39.70 -13.36 -2.18
CA ALA A 1057 41.16 -13.43 -2.13
C ALA A 1057 41.76 -14.69 -2.78
N GLU A 1058 41.17 -15.16 -3.89
CA GLU A 1058 41.64 -16.37 -4.58
C GLU A 1058 43.07 -16.26 -5.12
N LEU A 1059 43.52 -15.06 -5.52
CA LEU A 1059 44.90 -14.86 -5.99
C LEU A 1059 45.92 -15.22 -4.89
N SER A 1060 45.67 -14.79 -3.65
CA SER A 1060 46.55 -15.05 -2.50
C SER A 1060 46.71 -16.55 -2.20
N LYS A 1061 45.72 -17.38 -2.55
CA LYS A 1061 45.75 -18.83 -2.35
C LYS A 1061 46.59 -19.57 -3.40
N LEU A 1062 46.83 -18.94 -4.56
CA LEU A 1062 47.51 -19.55 -5.71
C LEU A 1062 48.99 -19.19 -5.81
N ILE A 1063 49.46 -18.21 -5.02
CA ILE A 1063 50.83 -17.70 -5.08
C ILE A 1063 51.51 -17.71 -3.71
N ARG A 1064 52.85 -17.80 -3.71
CA ARG A 1064 53.65 -17.82 -2.47
C ARG A 1064 54.07 -16.43 -1.97
N ASN A 1065 53.78 -15.41 -2.77
CA ASN A 1065 54.08 -14.01 -2.49
C ASN A 1065 53.37 -13.50 -1.22
N LYS A 1066 53.89 -12.43 -0.64
CA LYS A 1066 53.13 -11.65 0.35
C LYS A 1066 52.07 -10.83 -0.37
N VAL A 1067 50.80 -11.13 -0.11
CA VAL A 1067 49.66 -10.45 -0.74
C VAL A 1067 48.89 -9.62 0.28
N TYR A 1068 48.66 -8.35 -0.04
CA TYR A 1068 47.69 -7.48 0.62
C TYR A 1068 46.41 -7.47 -0.24
N SER A 1069 45.40 -8.20 0.21
CA SER A 1069 44.11 -8.30 -0.50
C SER A 1069 43.17 -7.20 0.02
N PHE A 1070 42.81 -6.26 -0.83
CA PHE A 1070 41.95 -5.12 -0.51
C PHE A 1070 40.57 -5.29 -1.13
N ASP A 1071 39.50 -5.02 -0.36
CA ASP A 1071 38.14 -4.94 -0.88
C ASP A 1071 37.22 -4.12 0.03
N HIS A 1072 35.99 -3.83 -0.40
CA HIS A 1072 35.05 -3.01 0.36
C HIS A 1072 34.56 -3.71 1.64
N VAL A 1073 34.50 -5.03 1.63
CA VAL A 1073 34.07 -5.87 2.76
C VAL A 1073 35.01 -7.06 2.89
N ALA A 1074 35.44 -7.36 4.11
CA ALA A 1074 36.32 -8.50 4.38
C ALA A 1074 35.51 -9.82 4.47
N ILE A 1075 35.42 -10.56 3.36
CA ILE A 1075 34.75 -11.89 3.33
C ILE A 1075 35.48 -12.92 4.21
N ASN A 1076 36.80 -12.80 4.35
CA ASN A 1076 37.61 -13.66 5.21
C ASN A 1076 38.77 -12.86 5.83
N PRO A 1077 39.45 -13.38 6.88
CA PRO A 1077 40.50 -12.65 7.60
C PRO A 1077 41.71 -12.22 6.77
N SER A 1078 41.86 -12.75 5.55
CA SER A 1078 42.97 -12.40 4.64
C SER A 1078 42.66 -11.15 3.81
N VAL A 1079 41.42 -10.64 3.84
CA VAL A 1079 40.96 -9.45 3.13
C VAL A 1079 40.95 -8.24 4.07
N ILE A 1080 41.51 -7.13 3.59
CA ILE A 1080 41.53 -5.84 4.24
C ILE A 1080 40.34 -5.03 3.71
N ALA A 1081 39.37 -4.76 4.59
CA ALA A 1081 38.21 -3.94 4.25
C ALA A 1081 38.59 -2.45 4.16
N CYS A 1082 38.44 -1.81 3.00
CA CYS A 1082 38.77 -0.40 2.78
C CYS A 1082 37.99 0.22 1.61
N ASP A 1083 38.17 1.53 1.39
CA ASP A 1083 37.76 2.20 0.15
C ASP A 1083 38.83 1.95 -0.93
N MET A 1084 38.46 1.64 -2.18
CA MET A 1084 39.46 1.34 -3.23
C MET A 1084 40.21 2.60 -3.67
N ALA A 1085 39.64 3.78 -3.44
CA ALA A 1085 40.30 5.05 -3.66
C ALA A 1085 41.21 5.45 -2.48
N ASN A 1086 41.12 4.78 -1.33
CA ASN A 1086 41.93 5.04 -0.14
C ASN A 1086 42.01 3.81 0.76
N THR A 1087 43.08 3.04 0.61
CA THR A 1087 43.30 1.78 1.35
C THR A 1087 43.79 2.00 2.78
N GLY A 1088 44.27 3.22 3.11
CA GLY A 1088 44.96 3.51 4.36
C GLY A 1088 46.34 2.84 4.51
N ALA A 1089 46.81 2.08 3.51
CA ALA A 1089 48.12 1.44 3.56
C ALA A 1089 49.26 2.44 3.36
N LYS A 1090 50.44 2.12 3.89
CA LYS A 1090 51.62 2.98 3.78
C LYS A 1090 52.08 3.07 2.32
N GLU A 1091 52.46 4.27 1.89
CA GLU A 1091 53.03 4.50 0.55
C GLU A 1091 54.25 3.63 0.27
N GLU A 1092 54.50 3.35 -1.02
CA GLU A 1092 55.65 2.57 -1.52
C GLU A 1092 55.86 1.19 -0.88
N THR A 1093 54.79 0.53 -0.46
CA THR A 1093 54.83 -0.79 0.20
C THR A 1093 54.71 -1.96 -0.79
N LEU A 1094 54.22 -1.72 -2.01
CA LEU A 1094 53.92 -2.76 -2.99
C LEU A 1094 54.95 -2.80 -4.14
N ASP A 1095 55.25 -4.00 -4.60
CA ASP A 1095 56.04 -4.25 -5.81
C ASP A 1095 55.15 -4.41 -7.03
N VAL A 1096 53.95 -4.97 -6.84
CA VAL A 1096 52.93 -5.15 -7.89
C VAL A 1096 51.55 -4.79 -7.36
N ALA A 1097 50.76 -4.04 -8.13
CA ALA A 1097 49.33 -3.81 -7.90
C ALA A 1097 48.53 -4.54 -8.98
N VAL A 1098 47.52 -5.31 -8.56
CA VAL A 1098 46.67 -6.13 -9.42
C VAL A 1098 45.24 -5.66 -9.31
N PHE A 1099 44.61 -5.42 -10.45
CA PHE A 1099 43.17 -5.21 -10.59
C PHE A 1099 42.63 -6.28 -11.52
N SER A 1100 41.81 -7.19 -10.99
CA SER A 1100 41.25 -8.32 -11.73
C SER A 1100 39.73 -8.24 -11.72
N LEU A 1101 39.16 -7.62 -12.76
CA LEU A 1101 37.72 -7.35 -12.89
C LEU A 1101 37.18 -6.52 -11.73
N SER A 1102 37.96 -5.51 -11.32
CA SER A 1102 37.73 -4.74 -10.10
C SER A 1102 37.77 -3.23 -10.31
N LEU A 1103 37.89 -2.74 -11.54
CA LEU A 1103 37.75 -1.31 -11.87
C LEU A 1103 36.28 -0.87 -11.89
N MET A 1104 35.57 -1.10 -10.78
CA MET A 1104 34.15 -0.82 -10.63
C MET A 1104 33.90 0.51 -9.92
N GLY A 1105 33.16 1.40 -10.57
CA GLY A 1105 32.73 2.68 -10.00
C GLY A 1105 33.07 3.88 -10.87
N THR A 1106 32.36 4.97 -10.64
CA THR A 1106 32.47 6.21 -11.44
C THR A 1106 33.80 6.94 -11.27
N ASN A 1107 34.56 6.63 -10.20
CA ASN A 1107 35.84 7.26 -9.87
C ASN A 1107 37.01 6.26 -9.85
N TRP A 1108 36.98 5.23 -10.68
CA TRP A 1108 38.03 4.20 -10.77
C TRP A 1108 39.44 4.77 -11.02
N GLN A 1109 39.56 5.97 -11.61
CA GLN A 1109 40.86 6.64 -11.77
C GLN A 1109 41.53 6.96 -10.44
N ASP A 1110 40.77 7.17 -9.37
CA ASP A 1110 41.32 7.37 -8.03
C ASP A 1110 41.92 6.08 -7.48
N TYR A 1111 41.45 4.91 -7.93
CA TYR A 1111 42.00 3.61 -7.53
C TYR A 1111 43.40 3.43 -8.13
N MET A 1112 43.59 3.95 -9.34
CA MET A 1112 44.89 3.99 -10.00
C MET A 1112 45.86 4.92 -9.26
N LYS A 1113 45.41 6.10 -8.81
CA LYS A 1113 46.25 7.00 -8.01
C LYS A 1113 46.66 6.37 -6.68
N GLU A 1114 45.73 5.66 -6.05
CA GLU A 1114 46.02 4.94 -4.81
C GLU A 1114 47.01 3.80 -5.05
N ALA A 1115 46.85 3.01 -6.12
CA ALA A 1115 47.85 2.02 -6.52
C ALA A 1115 49.22 2.65 -6.82
N PHE A 1116 49.25 3.82 -7.46
CA PHE A 1116 50.49 4.56 -7.75
C PHE A 1116 51.20 5.01 -6.47
N ARG A 1117 50.44 5.49 -5.48
CA ARG A 1117 50.96 5.86 -4.16
C ARG A 1117 51.55 4.66 -3.44
N LEU A 1118 50.91 3.50 -3.53
CA LEU A 1118 51.34 2.29 -2.84
C LEU A 1118 52.48 1.55 -3.53
N LEU A 1119 52.65 1.68 -4.84
CA LEU A 1119 53.75 1.06 -5.57
C LEU A 1119 55.07 1.79 -5.30
N ARG A 1120 56.16 1.03 -5.11
CA ARG A 1120 57.52 1.58 -5.14
C ARG A 1120 57.90 2.08 -6.54
N ASN A 1121 58.91 2.92 -6.65
CA ASN A 1121 59.46 3.30 -7.96
C ASN A 1121 59.90 2.04 -8.74
N GLY A 1122 59.54 1.98 -10.02
CA GLY A 1122 59.71 0.76 -10.84
C GLY A 1122 58.72 -0.37 -10.53
N GLY A 1123 57.73 -0.16 -9.66
CA GLY A 1123 56.68 -1.13 -9.36
C GLY A 1123 55.72 -1.35 -10.54
N LEU A 1124 55.10 -2.54 -10.60
CA LEU A 1124 54.27 -2.95 -11.73
C LEU A 1124 52.77 -2.83 -11.41
N LEU A 1125 51.99 -2.41 -12.40
CA LEU A 1125 50.53 -2.42 -12.39
C LEU A 1125 50.04 -3.45 -13.41
N LYS A 1126 49.17 -4.36 -12.97
CA LYS A 1126 48.55 -5.40 -13.78
C LYS A 1126 47.04 -5.26 -13.73
N ILE A 1127 46.40 -5.09 -14.88
CA ILE A 1127 44.95 -4.91 -14.99
C ILE A 1127 44.37 -5.97 -15.92
N ALA A 1128 43.29 -6.61 -15.50
CA ALA A 1128 42.47 -7.45 -16.36
C ALA A 1128 41.01 -7.02 -16.29
N GLU A 1129 40.41 -6.70 -17.44
CA GLU A 1129 39.02 -6.25 -17.53
C GLU A 1129 38.26 -6.94 -18.68
N THR A 1130 36.92 -6.92 -18.64
CA THR A 1130 36.12 -7.52 -19.73
C THR A 1130 36.19 -6.70 -21.02
N PHE A 1131 36.28 -7.37 -22.17
CA PHE A 1131 36.32 -6.68 -23.47
C PHE A 1131 35.04 -5.87 -23.75
N SER A 1132 33.87 -6.39 -23.33
CA SER A 1132 32.57 -5.73 -23.49
C SER A 1132 32.40 -4.47 -22.62
N GLY A 1133 33.13 -4.35 -21.51
CA GLY A 1133 33.10 -3.14 -20.67
C GLY A 1133 33.84 -1.95 -21.28
N TRP A 1134 34.70 -2.20 -22.28
CA TRP A 1134 35.70 -1.26 -22.77
C TRP A 1134 35.85 -1.32 -24.31
N GLU A 1135 34.76 -1.12 -25.06
CA GLU A 1135 34.79 -0.97 -26.54
C GLU A 1135 35.79 0.12 -26.98
N GLU A 1136 36.22 0.14 -28.26
CA GLU A 1136 37.36 0.94 -28.78
C GLU A 1136 37.50 2.39 -28.27
N ASN A 1137 36.39 3.10 -28.03
CA ASN A 1137 36.42 4.47 -27.48
C ASN A 1137 36.68 4.54 -25.95
N ASN A 1138 36.21 3.56 -25.16
CA ASN A 1138 36.41 3.49 -23.71
C ASN A 1138 37.78 2.91 -23.34
N TYR A 1139 38.36 2.05 -24.19
CA TYR A 1139 39.72 1.54 -23.99
C TYR A 1139 40.78 2.65 -24.06
N ALA A 1140 40.58 3.65 -24.93
CA ALA A 1140 41.41 4.85 -24.95
C ALA A 1140 41.34 5.62 -23.62
N ASP A 1141 40.16 5.67 -22.99
CA ASP A 1141 39.96 6.28 -21.67
C ASP A 1141 40.62 5.46 -20.55
N LEU A 1142 40.67 4.13 -20.65
CA LEU A 1142 41.42 3.28 -19.72
C LEU A 1142 42.93 3.56 -19.82
N LYS A 1143 43.50 3.54 -21.03
CA LYS A 1143 44.91 3.93 -21.28
C LYS A 1143 45.20 5.35 -20.79
N LYS A 1144 44.29 6.29 -21.06
CA LYS A 1144 44.40 7.68 -20.60
C LYS A 1144 44.32 7.80 -19.08
N GLY A 1145 43.46 7.04 -18.41
CA GLY A 1145 43.36 7.05 -16.94
C GLY A 1145 44.60 6.46 -16.26
N ILE A 1146 45.15 5.36 -16.80
CA ILE A 1146 46.41 4.77 -16.32
C ILE A 1146 47.56 5.76 -16.47
N THR A 1147 47.71 6.38 -17.65
CA THR A 1147 48.76 7.39 -17.88
C THR A 1147 48.55 8.67 -17.08
N SER A 1148 47.30 9.13 -16.92
CA SER A 1148 46.98 10.31 -16.10
C SER A 1148 47.21 10.07 -14.60
N ALA A 1149 47.21 8.82 -14.14
CA ALA A 1149 47.59 8.45 -12.79
C ALA A 1149 49.12 8.37 -12.60
N GLY A 1150 49.92 8.48 -13.66
CA GLY A 1150 51.38 8.53 -13.63
C GLY A 1150 52.10 7.26 -14.10
N PHE A 1151 51.38 6.26 -14.61
CA PHE A 1151 51.98 5.00 -15.07
C PHE A 1151 52.41 5.04 -16.55
N GLU A 1152 53.47 4.30 -16.87
CA GLU A 1152 53.94 4.03 -18.24
C GLU A 1152 53.48 2.64 -18.69
N LEU A 1153 52.86 2.53 -19.87
CA LEU A 1153 52.39 1.25 -20.41
C LEU A 1153 53.57 0.38 -20.87
N LEU A 1154 53.58 -0.89 -20.46
CA LEU A 1154 54.60 -1.87 -20.83
C LEU A 1154 54.13 -2.69 -22.04
N GLY A 1155 54.18 -2.08 -23.22
CA GLY A 1155 53.80 -2.71 -24.49
C GLY A 1155 52.31 -2.67 -24.79
N GLU A 1156 51.91 -3.37 -25.86
CA GLU A 1156 50.49 -3.43 -26.27
C GLU A 1156 49.71 -4.44 -25.41
N PRO A 1157 48.47 -4.09 -24.99
CA PRO A 1157 47.62 -4.99 -24.22
C PRO A 1157 47.33 -6.32 -24.91
N ARG A 1158 47.36 -7.37 -24.12
CA ARG A 1158 47.05 -8.73 -24.57
C ARG A 1158 45.55 -8.95 -24.53
N LEU A 1159 44.97 -9.30 -25.67
CA LEU A 1159 43.54 -9.60 -25.80
C LEU A 1159 43.31 -11.12 -25.75
N SER A 1160 42.29 -11.54 -25.00
CA SER A 1160 41.73 -12.89 -25.02
C SER A 1160 40.32 -12.88 -25.61
N SER A 1161 39.62 -14.03 -25.63
CA SER A 1161 38.25 -14.11 -26.15
C SER A 1161 37.22 -13.31 -25.33
N LYS A 1162 37.52 -13.01 -24.06
CA LYS A 1162 36.62 -12.27 -23.15
C LYS A 1162 37.30 -11.13 -22.37
N PHE A 1163 38.63 -11.12 -22.27
CA PHE A 1163 39.36 -10.20 -21.39
C PHE A 1163 40.45 -9.41 -22.12
N VAL A 1164 40.76 -8.23 -21.59
CA VAL A 1164 41.94 -7.44 -21.94
C VAL A 1164 42.89 -7.39 -20.75
N TYR A 1165 44.17 -7.66 -21.00
CA TYR A 1165 45.24 -7.60 -20.00
C TYR A 1165 46.19 -6.45 -20.33
N ILE A 1166 46.42 -5.59 -19.35
CA ILE A 1166 47.30 -4.43 -19.46
C ILE A 1166 48.38 -4.53 -18.38
N ASP A 1167 49.64 -4.37 -18.81
CA ASP A 1167 50.78 -4.21 -17.92
C ASP A 1167 51.30 -2.77 -18.03
N ALA A 1168 51.57 -2.15 -16.88
CA ALA A 1168 52.13 -0.81 -16.78
C ALA A 1168 53.15 -0.74 -15.63
N ALA A 1169 53.96 0.30 -15.57
CA ALA A 1169 54.96 0.51 -14.53
C ALA A 1169 54.93 1.93 -13.97
N LYS A 1170 55.21 2.07 -12.68
CA LYS A 1170 55.54 3.35 -12.06
C LYS A 1170 56.97 3.72 -12.50
N PRO A 1171 57.21 4.91 -13.07
CA PRO A 1171 58.56 5.35 -13.47
C PRO A 1171 59.56 5.29 -12.30
N LEU A 1172 60.85 5.14 -12.63
CA LEU A 1172 61.95 5.04 -11.66
C LEU A 1172 62.24 6.36 -10.95
#